data_AF-A0A1H0KAS6-F1
#
_entry.id   AF-A0A1H0KAS6-F1
#
_cell.length_a   1.000
_cell.length_b   1.000
_cell.length_c   1.000
_cell.angle_alpha   90.00
_cell.angle_beta   90.00
_cell.angle_gamma   90.00
#
_symmetry.space_group_name_H-M   'P 1'
#
loop_
_entity.id
_entity.type
_entity.pdbx_description
1 polymer ?
#
loop_
_entity_poly.entity_id
_entity_poly.type
_entity_poly.pdbx_seq_one_letter_code
_entity_poly.pdbx_strand_id
1 'polypeptide(L)'
;METKFITEPQVVEKLDRCILKGHPILFTGAGFSKGGYTASGKEIPVGNSVKELLLTDLLGFDKKSEDFAELFNSTLSDLCSYANDELSEAKVHDYIISLFLDCIPQNFHKVIANFEWKRIYTTNIDDLFENAAKKGTLTVQNMDRQRSYTQAKTREYIKLHGCVRNPSGSLTFSRQEYIDSMLKSTDYRFSSFARDIQTESFIFLGTEMNEMNLDYYLKLFQNVSGRSTNGQLFFINPYPSRIFLSKTKKVGAQVITWTAEEFANHLKEIKMDDGSKVNDYDFDGYVQLNSQFSKEKRFKGYESKLYFGYNPNLKDIIFDWDFINPKIENLYSKISNTFSKDNEKNLVVSLIGKSMSGKSVYLKRLAQKLMKDDFVVYELTDRRFDPYYFLYKCKSLPDTNIALIIDNGSFYYNAIKSLLKKFPPSKKIVVITSSRPYYHNRKRYNLVSESKLIEFYVSCQTVSEGNVFARNIANKLDEKGLLGTMKSLSIDERITYVCKVNDVSTLLYNITYGGAFRKRQKDRFKEVRYMMGDKIKFLQLLAIFQKLDLPYFPLELLGLWDSDNFSSTLQCCEDFIKYSVESKGIELRNDILTNDFIRMMDGRTKLHLIRDILVLVSPQVSDTIHSYWNEIQSTLMKGKLLRKKLGLTNGEVKSLLFDVKDFYDDDYNYWIQVGIAEQNDNDFEKSLNHFKQAESLSPKSYLVLNAIARNYLRQANITKDYAEASILFEEGERRMLKLIRDREEFQVKAFSTHCYLYEKLRFFKIFKQQPSLEELHRMFDMLKSILEKDDKDPMARHISNLFSEYVEKIGVAGKFNLDFYDMNYLKVILGEPSKKNITELLEDFEIED
;
A
#
# COMPACT_ATOMS: atom_id res chain seq x y z
N MET A 1 33.67 -27.05 -2.34
CA MET A 1 32.29 -27.56 -2.28
C MET A 1 31.80 -27.68 -3.71
N GLU A 2 31.72 -28.89 -4.23
CA GLU A 2 31.13 -29.17 -5.54
C GLU A 2 29.64 -28.82 -5.52
N THR A 3 29.24 -27.81 -6.28
CA THR A 3 27.84 -27.48 -6.52
C THR A 3 27.23 -28.60 -7.36
N LYS A 4 26.41 -29.46 -6.75
CA LYS A 4 25.58 -30.43 -7.46
C LYS A 4 24.78 -29.69 -8.54
N PHE A 5 25.06 -29.98 -9.81
CA PHE A 5 24.27 -29.47 -10.93
C PHE A 5 22.85 -30.01 -10.82
N ILE A 6 21.86 -29.11 -10.82
CA ILE A 6 20.44 -29.45 -10.85
C ILE A 6 20.14 -29.97 -12.26
N THR A 7 19.50 -31.13 -12.37
CA THR A 7 19.14 -31.72 -13.66
C THR A 7 17.86 -31.06 -14.21
N GLU A 8 17.66 -31.04 -15.53
CA GLU A 8 16.47 -30.45 -16.15
C GLU A 8 15.14 -31.00 -15.59
N PRO A 9 14.99 -32.31 -15.29
CA PRO A 9 13.79 -32.83 -14.61
C PRO A 9 13.51 -32.19 -13.24
N GLN A 10 14.55 -31.87 -12.46
CA GLN A 10 14.38 -31.19 -11.17
C GLN A 10 13.99 -29.72 -11.33
N VAL A 11 14.39 -29.08 -12.44
CA VAL A 11 13.96 -27.73 -12.79
C VAL A 11 12.49 -27.72 -13.22
N VAL A 12 12.08 -28.69 -14.04
CA VAL A 12 10.68 -28.86 -14.47
C VAL A 12 9.77 -29.10 -13.26
N GLU A 13 10.18 -29.94 -12.30
CA GLU A 13 9.40 -30.14 -11.07
C GLU A 13 9.22 -28.84 -10.26
N LYS A 14 10.24 -27.97 -10.24
CA LYS A 14 10.13 -26.65 -9.60
C LYS A 14 9.22 -25.71 -10.39
N LEU A 15 9.30 -25.73 -11.72
CA LEU A 15 8.40 -24.99 -12.60
C LEU A 15 6.95 -25.40 -12.33
N ASP A 16 6.66 -26.69 -12.29
CA ASP A 16 5.30 -27.21 -12.04
C ASP A 16 4.78 -26.75 -10.68
N ARG A 17 5.61 -26.84 -9.63
CA ARG A 17 5.24 -26.32 -8.30
C ARG A 17 4.98 -24.82 -8.31
N CYS A 18 5.74 -24.06 -9.10
CA CYS A 18 5.57 -22.61 -9.24
C CYS A 18 4.26 -22.28 -9.96
N ILE A 19 3.99 -22.95 -11.08
CA ILE A 19 2.76 -22.82 -11.87
C ILE A 19 1.53 -23.20 -11.03
N LEU A 20 1.58 -24.34 -10.33
CA LEU A 20 0.43 -24.88 -9.59
C LEU A 20 0.10 -24.14 -8.28
N LYS A 21 1.07 -23.48 -7.64
CA LYS A 21 0.86 -22.86 -6.31
C LYS A 21 0.78 -21.34 -6.31
N GLY A 22 1.28 -20.68 -7.35
CA GLY A 22 1.64 -19.27 -7.25
C GLY A 22 1.19 -18.37 -8.39
N HIS A 23 0.58 -18.90 -9.45
CA HIS A 23 0.23 -18.16 -10.67
C HIS A 23 1.37 -17.21 -11.10
N PRO A 24 2.47 -17.71 -11.67
CA PRO A 24 3.62 -16.87 -11.99
C PRO A 24 3.28 -15.75 -12.99
N ILE A 25 4.13 -14.73 -13.02
CA ILE A 25 4.09 -13.66 -14.02
C ILE A 25 4.76 -14.16 -15.30
N LEU A 26 4.11 -13.98 -16.44
CA LEU A 26 4.68 -14.28 -17.75
C LEU A 26 5.43 -13.05 -18.28
N PHE A 27 6.62 -13.24 -18.82
CA PHE A 27 7.34 -12.24 -19.61
C PHE A 27 7.60 -12.79 -21.00
N THR A 28 7.14 -12.11 -22.05
CA THR A 28 7.36 -12.52 -23.45
C THR A 28 8.33 -11.59 -24.18
N GLY A 29 9.28 -12.17 -24.90
CA GLY A 29 10.12 -11.48 -25.89
C GLY A 29 9.79 -11.91 -27.31
N ALA A 30 10.60 -11.47 -28.28
CA ALA A 30 10.33 -11.67 -29.71
C ALA A 30 10.20 -13.16 -30.10
N GLY A 31 10.86 -14.06 -29.37
CA GLY A 31 10.76 -15.50 -29.57
C GLY A 31 9.38 -16.08 -29.27
N PHE A 32 8.53 -15.39 -28.49
CA PHE A 32 7.11 -15.77 -28.36
C PHE A 32 6.37 -15.59 -29.67
N SER A 33 6.66 -14.52 -30.42
CA SER A 33 5.97 -14.20 -31.68
C SER A 33 6.45 -15.04 -32.87
N LYS A 34 7.55 -15.78 -32.70
CA LYS A 34 8.11 -16.65 -33.73
C LYS A 34 7.12 -17.76 -34.10
N GLY A 35 6.92 -17.95 -35.40
CA GLY A 35 5.93 -18.88 -35.96
C GLY A 35 4.54 -18.25 -36.10
N GLY A 36 4.28 -17.06 -35.55
CA GLY A 36 3.09 -16.29 -35.94
C GLY A 36 3.20 -15.76 -37.38
N TYR A 37 2.08 -15.32 -37.93
CA TYR A 37 2.03 -14.72 -39.27
C TYR A 37 1.64 -13.25 -39.22
N THR A 38 2.13 -12.45 -40.15
CA THR A 38 1.68 -11.08 -40.39
C THR A 38 0.32 -11.07 -41.08
N ALA A 39 -0.32 -9.91 -41.20
CA ALA A 39 -1.55 -9.74 -41.97
C ALA A 39 -1.43 -10.19 -43.44
N SER A 40 -0.22 -10.13 -44.02
CA SER A 40 0.07 -10.57 -45.39
C SER A 40 0.36 -12.07 -45.52
N GLY A 41 0.27 -12.84 -44.43
CA GLY A 41 0.50 -14.28 -44.41
C GLY A 41 1.97 -14.71 -44.41
N LYS A 42 2.91 -13.76 -44.26
CA LYS A 42 4.34 -14.06 -44.05
C LYS A 42 4.61 -14.35 -42.58
N GLU A 43 5.69 -15.06 -42.25
CA GLU A 43 6.09 -15.21 -40.85
C GLU A 43 6.47 -13.86 -40.23
N ILE A 44 6.15 -13.67 -38.95
CA ILE A 44 6.51 -12.45 -38.20
C ILE A 44 8.04 -12.37 -38.10
N PRO A 45 8.67 -11.27 -38.55
CA PRO A 45 10.11 -11.15 -38.53
C PRO A 45 10.63 -10.99 -37.10
N VAL A 46 11.70 -11.70 -36.76
CA VAL A 46 12.36 -11.65 -35.45
C VAL A 46 13.87 -11.45 -35.60
N GLY A 47 14.48 -10.66 -34.71
CA GLY A 47 15.93 -10.46 -34.67
C GLY A 47 16.54 -10.01 -36.00
N ASN A 48 17.42 -10.84 -36.57
CA ASN A 48 18.12 -10.54 -37.82
C ASN A 48 17.18 -10.36 -39.03
N SER A 49 16.03 -11.03 -39.06
CA SER A 49 15.06 -10.85 -40.15
C SER A 49 14.48 -9.43 -40.18
N VAL A 50 14.37 -8.77 -39.01
CA VAL A 50 13.94 -7.37 -38.94
C VAL A 50 15.01 -6.45 -39.53
N LYS A 51 16.30 -6.70 -39.22
CA LYS A 51 17.41 -5.93 -39.78
C LYS A 51 17.46 -6.03 -41.31
N GLU A 52 17.25 -7.23 -41.84
CA GLU A 52 17.23 -7.46 -43.29
C GLU A 52 16.10 -6.67 -43.96
N LEU A 53 14.88 -6.68 -43.40
CA LEU A 53 13.74 -5.92 -43.93
C LEU A 53 13.94 -4.40 -43.83
N LEU A 54 14.56 -3.90 -42.75
CA LEU A 54 14.87 -2.48 -42.63
C LEU A 54 15.90 -2.03 -43.68
N LEU A 55 16.96 -2.82 -43.89
CA LEU A 55 17.99 -2.47 -44.87
C LEU A 55 17.49 -2.57 -46.31
N THR A 56 16.70 -3.59 -46.63
CA THR A 56 16.24 -3.83 -48.00
C THR A 56 14.99 -3.03 -48.35
N ASP A 57 13.90 -3.24 -47.62
CA ASP A 57 12.59 -2.69 -48.01
C ASP A 57 12.43 -1.22 -47.61
N LEU A 58 13.03 -0.79 -46.49
CA LEU A 58 12.92 0.61 -46.02
C LEU A 58 14.06 1.50 -46.53
N LEU A 59 15.31 1.06 -46.40
CA LEU A 59 16.50 1.84 -46.78
C LEU A 59 16.97 1.59 -48.23
N GLY A 60 16.53 0.51 -48.89
CA GLY A 60 16.84 0.24 -50.30
C GLY A 60 18.24 -0.31 -50.58
N PHE A 61 18.97 -0.81 -49.58
CA PHE A 61 20.30 -1.40 -49.78
C PHE A 61 20.22 -2.75 -50.51
N ASP A 62 21.14 -2.97 -51.45
CA ASP A 62 21.37 -4.30 -52.05
C ASP A 62 22.07 -5.21 -51.03
N LYS A 63 21.57 -6.43 -50.85
CA LYS A 63 22.16 -7.44 -49.95
C LYS A 63 23.63 -7.76 -50.25
N LYS A 64 24.09 -7.45 -51.47
CA LYS A 64 25.48 -7.65 -51.90
C LYS A 64 26.40 -6.46 -51.65
N SER A 65 25.89 -5.30 -51.20
CA SER A 65 26.72 -4.12 -50.97
C SER A 65 27.56 -4.28 -49.70
N GLU A 66 28.72 -3.61 -49.67
CA GLU A 66 29.56 -3.52 -48.46
C GLU A 66 28.81 -2.81 -47.33
N ASP A 67 28.06 -1.75 -47.66
CA ASP A 67 27.23 -1.00 -46.70
C ASP A 67 26.17 -1.89 -46.02
N PHE A 68 25.52 -2.79 -46.79
CA PHE A 68 24.58 -3.75 -46.22
C PHE A 68 25.27 -4.67 -45.22
N ALA A 69 26.44 -5.19 -45.57
CA ALA A 69 27.20 -6.09 -44.71
C ALA A 69 27.67 -5.39 -43.42
N GLU A 70 28.13 -4.14 -43.52
CA GLU A 70 28.51 -3.32 -42.36
C GLU A 70 27.32 -3.08 -41.43
N LEU A 71 26.23 -2.51 -41.96
CA LEU A 71 25.05 -2.16 -41.17
C LEU A 71 24.35 -3.41 -40.61
N PHE A 72 24.34 -4.53 -41.32
CA PHE A 72 23.75 -5.77 -40.83
C PHE A 72 24.50 -6.37 -39.62
N ASN A 73 25.81 -6.11 -39.49
CA ASN A 73 26.61 -6.52 -38.35
C ASN A 73 26.38 -5.66 -37.09
N SER A 74 25.74 -4.50 -37.24
CA SER A 74 25.37 -3.65 -36.11
C SER A 74 24.21 -4.24 -35.27
N THR A 75 23.96 -3.63 -34.11
CA THR A 75 22.79 -3.96 -33.30
C THR A 75 21.52 -3.42 -33.97
N LEU A 76 20.37 -4.05 -33.72
CA LEU A 76 19.09 -3.55 -34.25
C LEU A 76 18.83 -2.10 -33.80
N SER A 77 19.23 -1.73 -32.58
CA SER A 77 19.07 -0.37 -32.07
C SER A 77 19.94 0.66 -32.77
N ASP A 78 21.19 0.31 -33.11
CA ASP A 78 22.06 1.21 -33.86
C ASP A 78 21.57 1.36 -35.31
N LEU A 79 21.09 0.28 -35.92
CA LEU A 79 20.47 0.32 -37.26
C LEU A 79 19.21 1.19 -37.28
N CYS A 80 18.35 1.10 -36.27
CA CYS A 80 17.17 1.96 -36.17
C CYS A 80 17.55 3.43 -35.95
N SER A 81 18.58 3.70 -35.15
CA SER A 81 19.12 5.06 -35.01
C SER A 81 19.61 5.62 -36.35
N TYR A 82 20.38 4.82 -37.10
CA TYR A 82 20.81 5.20 -38.45
C TYR A 82 19.62 5.45 -39.40
N ALA A 83 18.61 4.58 -39.40
CA ALA A 83 17.43 4.75 -40.24
C ALA A 83 16.62 6.03 -39.89
N ASN A 84 16.56 6.38 -38.60
CA ASN A 84 15.91 7.60 -38.15
C ASN A 84 16.62 8.85 -38.68
N ASP A 85 17.96 8.83 -38.69
CA ASP A 85 18.78 9.94 -39.20
C ASP A 85 18.64 10.12 -40.72
N GLU A 86 18.50 9.02 -41.48
CA GLU A 86 18.39 9.05 -42.95
C GLU A 86 16.96 9.40 -43.46
N LEU A 87 15.90 8.92 -42.81
CA LEU A 87 14.52 9.01 -43.33
C LEU A 87 13.55 9.85 -42.49
N SER A 88 13.84 10.10 -41.21
CA SER A 88 12.96 10.56 -40.10
C SER A 88 12.31 9.44 -39.27
N GLU A 89 12.23 9.67 -37.96
CA GLU A 89 11.64 8.77 -36.95
C GLU A 89 10.21 8.33 -37.31
N ALA A 90 9.36 9.27 -37.77
CA ALA A 90 7.98 8.98 -38.13
C ALA A 90 7.86 7.92 -39.24
N LYS A 91 8.70 8.00 -40.28
CA LYS A 91 8.67 7.02 -41.38
C LYS A 91 9.13 5.64 -40.93
N VAL A 92 10.17 5.59 -40.08
CA VAL A 92 10.68 4.34 -39.52
C VAL A 92 9.62 3.70 -38.61
N HIS A 93 8.95 4.50 -37.77
CA HIS A 93 7.85 4.03 -36.91
C HIS A 93 6.67 3.53 -37.72
N ASP A 94 6.20 4.25 -38.73
CA ASP A 94 5.11 3.83 -39.61
C ASP A 94 5.42 2.48 -40.30
N TYR A 95 6.66 2.32 -40.78
CA TYR A 95 7.11 1.06 -41.37
C TYR A 95 7.11 -0.08 -40.34
N ILE A 96 7.68 0.14 -39.16
CA ILE A 96 7.68 -0.85 -38.07
C ILE A 96 6.24 -1.23 -37.67
N ILE A 97 5.33 -0.26 -37.54
CA ILE A 97 3.91 -0.52 -37.23
C ILE A 97 3.31 -1.42 -38.31
N SER A 98 3.57 -1.15 -39.59
CA SER A 98 3.04 -1.94 -40.71
C SER A 98 3.49 -3.41 -40.70
N LEU A 99 4.66 -3.72 -40.13
CA LEU A 99 5.20 -5.08 -40.03
C LEU A 99 4.52 -5.91 -38.94
N PHE A 100 4.05 -5.25 -37.88
CA PHE A 100 3.65 -5.91 -36.63
C PHE A 100 2.18 -5.69 -36.24
N LEU A 101 1.39 -5.03 -37.09
CA LEU A 101 -0.05 -4.87 -36.93
C LEU A 101 -0.81 -6.07 -37.53
N ASP A 102 -1.94 -6.43 -36.92
CA ASP A 102 -2.83 -7.51 -37.36
C ASP A 102 -2.14 -8.88 -37.47
N CYS A 103 -1.29 -9.20 -36.50
CA CYS A 103 -0.58 -10.47 -36.41
C CYS A 103 -1.52 -11.66 -36.10
N ILE A 104 -1.31 -12.79 -36.77
CA ILE A 104 -2.15 -13.98 -36.72
C ILE A 104 -1.49 -15.06 -35.85
N PRO A 105 -2.12 -15.44 -34.72
CA PRO A 105 -1.55 -16.42 -33.78
C PRO A 105 -1.86 -17.87 -34.13
N GLN A 106 -0.85 -18.73 -33.98
CA GLN A 106 -1.00 -20.18 -33.95
C GLN A 106 -1.64 -20.73 -32.65
N ASN A 107 -1.94 -22.03 -32.62
CA ASN A 107 -2.59 -22.69 -31.49
C ASN A 107 -1.78 -22.61 -30.18
N PHE A 108 -0.45 -22.79 -30.22
CA PHE A 108 0.38 -22.71 -29.03
C PHE A 108 0.38 -21.29 -28.41
N HIS A 109 0.38 -20.23 -29.23
CA HIS A 109 0.22 -18.85 -28.74
C HIS A 109 -1.11 -18.69 -27.99
N LYS A 110 -2.21 -19.25 -28.52
CA LYS A 110 -3.53 -19.19 -27.88
C LYS A 110 -3.53 -19.93 -26.54
N VAL A 111 -2.83 -21.05 -26.43
CA VAL A 111 -2.73 -21.81 -25.17
C VAL A 111 -2.03 -20.97 -24.11
N ILE A 112 -0.86 -20.42 -24.44
CA ILE A 112 -0.07 -19.58 -23.53
C ILE A 112 -0.85 -18.31 -23.17
N ALA A 113 -1.41 -17.59 -24.15
CA ALA A 113 -2.13 -16.34 -23.91
C ALA A 113 -3.39 -16.51 -23.06
N ASN A 114 -3.97 -17.71 -23.00
CA ASN A 114 -5.18 -18.01 -22.23
C ASN A 114 -4.92 -18.80 -20.95
N PHE A 115 -3.66 -19.03 -20.57
CA PHE A 115 -3.30 -19.64 -19.30
C PHE A 115 -3.48 -18.68 -18.11
N GLU A 116 -3.70 -19.18 -16.90
CA GLU A 116 -4.00 -18.39 -15.70
C GLU A 116 -2.76 -17.70 -15.07
N TRP A 117 -2.18 -16.75 -15.81
CA TRP A 117 -1.09 -15.88 -15.33
C TRP A 117 -1.60 -14.81 -14.36
N LYS A 118 -0.79 -14.46 -13.36
CA LYS A 118 -1.05 -13.32 -12.46
C LYS A 118 -0.97 -11.97 -13.18
N ARG A 119 0.05 -11.81 -14.02
CA ARG A 119 0.27 -10.64 -14.89
C ARG A 119 1.13 -11.06 -16.07
N ILE A 120 1.06 -10.31 -17.17
CA ILE A 120 1.90 -10.51 -18.34
C ILE A 120 2.68 -9.22 -18.64
N TYR A 121 3.99 -9.35 -18.87
CA TYR A 121 4.86 -8.30 -19.40
C TYR A 121 5.37 -8.71 -20.78
N THR A 122 5.62 -7.72 -21.64
CA THR A 122 6.25 -7.97 -22.94
C THR A 122 7.19 -6.84 -23.34
N THR A 123 8.24 -7.20 -24.07
CA THR A 123 9.03 -6.26 -24.87
C THR A 123 8.58 -6.21 -26.33
N ASN A 124 7.64 -7.06 -26.73
CA ASN A 124 7.09 -7.06 -28.08
C ASN A 124 6.11 -5.91 -28.27
N ILE A 125 6.23 -5.25 -29.42
CA ILE A 125 5.31 -4.19 -29.83
C ILE A 125 4.11 -4.70 -30.64
N ASP A 126 4.23 -5.90 -31.22
CA ASP A 126 3.22 -6.58 -32.04
C ASP A 126 1.92 -6.85 -31.28
N ASP A 127 0.83 -7.10 -31.99
CA ASP A 127 -0.47 -7.37 -31.40
C ASP A 127 -0.87 -8.85 -31.34
N LEU A 128 0.12 -9.75 -31.49
CA LEU A 128 -0.09 -11.20 -31.56
C LEU A 128 -0.69 -11.76 -30.27
N PHE A 129 -0.21 -11.30 -29.11
CA PHE A 129 -0.69 -11.76 -27.81
C PHE A 129 -2.15 -11.34 -27.59
N GLU A 130 -2.48 -10.10 -27.94
CA GLU A 130 -3.84 -9.57 -27.91
C GLU A 130 -4.78 -10.36 -28.82
N ASN A 131 -4.30 -10.76 -30.01
CA ASN A 131 -5.05 -11.59 -30.96
C ASN A 131 -5.19 -13.05 -30.51
N ALA A 132 -4.24 -13.56 -29.72
CA ALA A 132 -4.27 -14.92 -29.18
C ALA A 132 -5.21 -15.06 -27.97
N ALA A 133 -5.39 -13.98 -27.21
CA ALA A 133 -6.21 -13.99 -26.01
C ALA A 133 -7.71 -13.93 -26.29
N LYS A 134 -8.50 -14.56 -25.41
CA LYS A 134 -9.96 -14.46 -25.45
C LYS A 134 -10.41 -13.01 -25.22
N LYS A 135 -11.36 -12.55 -26.04
CA LYS A 135 -11.93 -11.20 -25.93
C LYS A 135 -12.43 -10.93 -24.51
N GLY A 136 -12.10 -9.74 -23.98
CA GLY A 136 -12.50 -9.31 -22.64
C GLY A 136 -11.73 -9.94 -21.48
N THR A 137 -10.63 -10.65 -21.73
CA THR A 137 -9.79 -11.26 -20.67
C THR A 137 -8.48 -10.51 -20.38
N LEU A 138 -8.14 -9.50 -21.18
CA LEU A 138 -6.92 -8.71 -21.04
C LEU A 138 -7.22 -7.22 -20.88
N THR A 139 -6.46 -6.57 -19.99
CA THR A 139 -6.33 -5.12 -19.91
C THR A 139 -4.94 -4.73 -20.39
N VAL A 140 -4.87 -4.09 -21.55
CA VAL A 140 -3.60 -3.67 -22.15
C VAL A 140 -3.14 -2.34 -21.54
N GLN A 141 -1.97 -2.35 -20.89
CA GLN A 141 -1.27 -1.18 -20.37
C GLN A 141 -0.14 -0.80 -21.33
N ASN A 142 -0.40 0.21 -22.15
CA ASN A 142 0.49 0.71 -23.20
C ASN A 142 0.71 2.23 -23.11
N MET A 143 0.52 2.80 -21.92
CA MET A 143 0.70 4.21 -21.59
C MET A 143 1.59 4.33 -20.36
N ASP A 144 2.23 5.49 -20.19
CA ASP A 144 3.11 5.78 -19.03
C ASP A 144 2.34 5.79 -17.70
N ARG A 145 1.01 5.88 -17.73
CA ARG A 145 0.13 5.77 -16.56
C ARG A 145 -0.79 4.56 -16.63
N GLN A 146 -1.17 4.05 -15.46
CA GLN A 146 -2.11 2.95 -15.33
C GLN A 146 -3.49 3.34 -15.87
N ARG A 147 -4.03 2.57 -16.82
CA ARG A 147 -5.44 2.68 -17.22
C ARG A 147 -6.33 2.10 -16.11
N SER A 148 -7.35 2.88 -15.71
CA SER A 148 -8.30 2.52 -14.66
C SER A 148 -9.15 1.30 -15.03
N TYR A 149 -9.35 0.39 -14.06
CA TYR A 149 -10.13 -0.83 -14.23
C TYR A 149 -11.62 -0.56 -14.02
N THR A 150 -12.46 -1.15 -14.88
CA THR A 150 -13.91 -1.25 -14.63
C THR A 150 -14.40 -2.68 -14.44
N GLN A 151 -13.56 -3.69 -14.64
CA GLN A 151 -13.97 -5.10 -14.60
C GLN A 151 -12.95 -5.98 -13.87
N ALA A 152 -13.38 -6.62 -12.78
CA ALA A 152 -12.59 -7.51 -11.92
C ALA A 152 -12.19 -8.87 -12.57
N LYS A 153 -12.17 -8.96 -13.91
CA LYS A 153 -11.98 -10.22 -14.66
C LYS A 153 -10.85 -10.19 -15.68
N THR A 154 -10.12 -9.09 -15.82
CA THR A 154 -9.09 -8.94 -16.86
C THR A 154 -7.68 -9.08 -16.27
N ARG A 155 -6.86 -9.92 -16.89
CA ARG A 155 -5.43 -10.03 -16.59
C ARG A 155 -4.73 -8.80 -17.17
N GLU A 156 -3.82 -8.23 -16.40
CA GLU A 156 -3.06 -7.07 -16.86
C GLU A 156 -1.94 -7.50 -17.81
N TYR A 157 -1.89 -6.86 -18.98
CA TYR A 157 -0.87 -7.07 -20.01
C TYR A 157 -0.10 -5.77 -20.24
N ILE A 158 1.17 -5.74 -19.86
CA ILE A 158 2.01 -4.54 -19.83
C ILE A 158 3.02 -4.58 -20.97
N LYS A 159 2.95 -3.58 -21.86
CA LYS A 159 3.84 -3.47 -23.03
C LYS A 159 4.94 -2.44 -22.80
N LEU A 160 6.13 -2.92 -22.46
CA LEU A 160 7.25 -2.08 -22.02
C LEU A 160 7.78 -1.19 -23.15
N HIS A 161 7.89 -1.71 -24.38
CA HIS A 161 8.52 -1.01 -25.52
C HIS A 161 7.50 -0.36 -26.48
N GLY A 162 6.27 -0.15 -26.02
CA GLY A 162 5.20 0.45 -26.82
C GLY A 162 4.27 -0.59 -27.46
N CYS A 163 3.38 -0.13 -28.34
CA CYS A 163 2.33 -0.95 -28.92
C CYS A 163 1.90 -0.43 -30.30
N VAL A 164 1.90 -1.29 -31.31
CA VAL A 164 1.42 -0.92 -32.67
C VAL A 164 -0.04 -0.49 -32.72
N ARG A 165 -0.86 -0.93 -31.76
CA ARG A 165 -2.27 -0.50 -31.61
C ARG A 165 -2.43 0.86 -30.94
N ASN A 166 -1.33 1.52 -30.59
CA ASN A 166 -1.29 2.90 -30.11
C ASN A 166 -0.27 3.70 -30.92
N PRO A 167 -0.60 4.09 -32.17
CA PRO A 167 0.34 4.78 -33.05
C PRO A 167 0.81 6.14 -32.51
N SER A 168 0.00 6.77 -31.64
CA SER A 168 0.36 8.02 -30.95
C SER A 168 1.30 7.82 -29.75
N GLY A 169 1.60 6.58 -29.36
CA GLY A 169 2.50 6.26 -28.26
C GLY A 169 3.94 6.04 -28.72
N SER A 170 4.91 6.24 -27.83
CA SER A 170 6.32 6.00 -28.13
C SER A 170 6.61 4.50 -28.30
N LEU A 171 7.36 4.14 -29.34
CA LEU A 171 7.96 2.83 -29.54
C LEU A 171 9.43 2.87 -29.09
N THR A 172 9.97 1.72 -28.65
CA THR A 172 11.37 1.59 -28.22
C THR A 172 12.12 0.60 -29.10
N PHE A 173 12.83 1.13 -30.10
CA PHE A 173 13.64 0.40 -31.08
C PHE A 173 15.04 0.99 -31.23
N SER A 174 15.18 2.33 -31.24
CA SER A 174 16.46 3.03 -31.39
C SER A 174 17.19 3.20 -30.04
N ARG A 175 18.50 3.45 -30.10
CA ARG A 175 19.30 3.65 -28.87
C ARG A 175 18.83 4.83 -28.03
N GLN A 176 18.43 5.93 -28.68
CA GLN A 176 17.91 7.11 -28.00
C GLN A 176 16.59 6.79 -27.29
N GLU A 177 15.67 6.08 -27.95
CA GLU A 177 14.39 5.67 -27.36
C GLU A 177 14.59 4.74 -26.15
N TYR A 178 15.60 3.85 -26.17
CA TYR A 178 15.95 3.03 -25.01
C TYR A 178 16.41 3.90 -23.84
N ILE A 179 17.30 4.87 -24.08
CA ILE A 179 17.77 5.80 -23.06
C ILE A 179 16.59 6.61 -22.49
N ASP A 180 15.76 7.17 -23.36
CA ASP A 180 14.60 7.97 -22.96
C ASP A 180 13.60 7.14 -22.13
N SER A 181 13.37 5.87 -22.51
CA SER A 181 12.51 4.96 -21.74
C SER A 181 13.03 4.68 -20.32
N MET A 182 14.36 4.64 -20.14
CA MET A 182 14.98 4.45 -18.81
C MET A 182 14.99 5.73 -17.97
N LEU A 183 15.05 6.89 -18.62
CA LEU A 183 15.04 8.19 -17.95
C LEU A 183 13.63 8.60 -17.49
N LYS A 184 12.58 8.02 -18.07
CA LYS A 184 11.19 8.18 -17.62
C LYS A 184 10.93 7.41 -16.32
N SER A 185 11.46 7.92 -15.22
CA SER A 185 11.25 7.40 -13.85
C SER A 185 9.79 7.34 -13.42
N THR A 186 8.89 8.02 -14.14
CA THR A 186 7.45 8.09 -13.90
C THR A 186 6.63 7.01 -14.60
N ASP A 187 7.22 6.19 -15.47
CA ASP A 187 6.47 5.20 -16.24
C ASP A 187 5.97 4.05 -15.35
N TYR A 188 4.65 3.91 -15.24
CA TYR A 188 3.97 2.84 -14.50
C TYR A 188 4.41 1.44 -14.96
N ARG A 189 4.68 1.26 -16.26
CA ARG A 189 4.99 -0.05 -16.85
C ARG A 189 6.34 -0.56 -16.34
N PHE A 190 7.35 0.30 -16.43
CA PHE A 190 8.71 -0.02 -15.97
C PHE A 190 8.80 -0.07 -14.44
N SER A 191 8.16 0.84 -13.72
CA SER A 191 8.13 0.81 -12.25
C SER A 191 7.39 -0.41 -11.70
N SER A 192 6.31 -0.85 -12.36
CA SER A 192 5.61 -2.09 -12.00
C SER A 192 6.47 -3.31 -12.24
N PHE A 193 7.15 -3.38 -13.39
CA PHE A 193 8.10 -4.46 -13.68
C PHE A 193 9.24 -4.49 -12.66
N ALA A 194 9.84 -3.33 -12.34
CA ALA A 194 10.94 -3.19 -11.39
C ALA A 194 10.59 -3.69 -9.98
N ARG A 195 9.34 -3.53 -9.54
CA ARG A 195 8.88 -4.05 -8.25
C ARG A 195 8.51 -5.53 -8.33
N ASP A 196 7.75 -5.92 -9.34
CA ASP A 196 7.25 -7.28 -9.46
C ASP A 196 8.42 -8.25 -9.60
N ILE A 197 9.43 -7.92 -10.41
CA ILE A 197 10.64 -8.75 -10.56
C ILE A 197 11.31 -9.00 -9.21
N GLN A 198 11.27 -8.06 -8.26
CA GLN A 198 11.87 -8.23 -6.93
C GLN A 198 11.08 -9.18 -6.00
N THR A 199 9.79 -9.40 -6.27
CA THR A 199 8.86 -9.99 -5.29
C THR A 199 8.07 -11.20 -5.76
N GLU A 200 7.94 -11.40 -7.07
CA GLU A 200 7.07 -12.40 -7.70
C GLU A 200 7.88 -13.37 -8.57
N SER A 201 7.30 -14.54 -8.87
CA SER A 201 7.96 -15.52 -9.74
C SER A 201 7.70 -15.20 -11.20
N PHE A 202 8.72 -15.33 -12.04
CA PHE A 202 8.64 -15.03 -13.47
C PHE A 202 8.94 -16.26 -14.32
N ILE A 203 8.18 -16.41 -15.40
CA ILE A 203 8.51 -17.27 -16.52
C ILE A 203 8.79 -16.37 -17.72
N PHE A 204 10.04 -16.36 -18.16
CA PHE A 204 10.50 -15.66 -19.35
C PHE A 204 10.43 -16.60 -20.54
N LEU A 205 9.74 -16.16 -21.59
CA LEU A 205 9.54 -16.92 -22.81
C LEU A 205 10.03 -16.12 -24.02
N GLY A 206 10.98 -16.70 -24.77
CA GLY A 206 11.41 -16.12 -26.04
C GLY A 206 12.22 -14.82 -25.93
N THR A 207 13.01 -14.65 -24.87
CA THR A 207 13.98 -13.56 -24.73
C THR A 207 15.39 -14.11 -24.52
N GLU A 208 16.38 -13.42 -25.10
CA GLU A 208 17.80 -13.69 -24.90
C GLU A 208 18.46 -12.76 -23.88
N MET A 209 17.69 -11.90 -23.19
CA MET A 209 18.23 -10.86 -22.29
C MET A 209 19.25 -9.92 -22.96
N ASN A 210 19.00 -9.56 -24.22
CA ASN A 210 19.87 -8.66 -24.97
C ASN A 210 19.37 -7.20 -24.93
N GLU A 211 18.23 -6.95 -24.29
CA GLU A 211 17.66 -5.62 -24.11
C GLU A 211 18.54 -4.79 -23.15
N MET A 212 18.83 -3.53 -23.53
CA MET A 212 19.80 -2.68 -22.84
C MET A 212 19.45 -2.41 -21.36
N ASN A 213 18.16 -2.42 -21.01
CA ASN A 213 17.64 -2.18 -19.65
C ASN A 213 17.50 -3.46 -18.80
N LEU A 214 17.57 -4.67 -19.36
CA LEU A 214 17.19 -5.86 -18.60
C LEU A 214 18.20 -6.21 -17.49
N ASP A 215 19.49 -5.89 -17.69
CA ASP A 215 20.53 -6.08 -16.68
C ASP A 215 20.24 -5.24 -15.41
N TYR A 216 19.61 -4.07 -15.53
CA TYR A 216 19.14 -3.27 -14.40
C TYR A 216 18.07 -4.01 -13.57
N TYR A 217 17.04 -4.56 -14.23
CA TYR A 217 15.97 -5.28 -13.53
C TYR A 217 16.45 -6.58 -12.89
N LEU A 218 17.39 -7.28 -13.53
CA LEU A 218 18.02 -8.47 -12.95
C LEU A 218 18.85 -8.13 -11.70
N LYS A 219 19.52 -6.96 -11.68
CA LYS A 219 20.22 -6.47 -10.48
C LYS A 219 19.25 -6.19 -9.34
N LEU A 220 18.08 -5.60 -9.62
CA LEU A 220 17.03 -5.42 -8.61
C LEU A 220 16.58 -6.75 -8.02
N PHE A 221 16.34 -7.77 -8.86
CA PHE A 221 16.01 -9.11 -8.38
C PHE A 221 17.10 -9.72 -7.48
N GLN A 222 18.37 -9.62 -7.89
CA GLN A 222 19.51 -10.11 -7.10
C GLN A 222 19.59 -9.45 -5.73
N ASN A 223 19.34 -8.14 -5.65
CA ASN A 223 19.40 -7.39 -4.40
C ASN A 223 18.50 -8.01 -3.33
N VAL A 224 17.26 -8.35 -3.70
CA VAL A 224 16.28 -8.89 -2.76
C VAL A 224 16.47 -10.40 -2.53
N SER A 225 17.13 -11.12 -3.45
CA SER A 225 17.20 -12.59 -3.48
C SER A 225 17.78 -13.19 -2.19
N GLY A 226 17.04 -14.14 -1.57
CA GLY A 226 17.46 -14.87 -0.37
C GLY A 226 17.17 -14.16 0.97
N ARG A 227 16.54 -12.97 0.96
CA ARG A 227 16.23 -12.20 2.18
C ARG A 227 14.73 -12.06 2.48
N SER A 228 13.88 -12.34 1.49
CA SER A 228 12.45 -12.59 1.64
C SER A 228 12.07 -13.89 0.91
N THR A 229 10.81 -14.35 1.00
CA THR A 229 10.31 -15.38 0.09
C THR A 229 10.12 -14.76 -1.29
N ASN A 230 11.22 -14.52 -2.00
CA ASN A 230 11.21 -13.97 -3.35
C ASN A 230 10.66 -15.00 -4.32
N GLY A 231 10.15 -14.54 -5.45
CA GLY A 231 9.82 -15.43 -6.55
C GLY A 231 11.04 -16.07 -7.19
N GLN A 232 10.77 -17.07 -8.03
CA GLN A 232 11.77 -17.78 -8.83
C GLN A 232 11.74 -17.29 -10.27
N LEU A 233 12.90 -17.27 -10.93
CA LEU A 233 12.99 -16.95 -12.36
C LEU A 233 13.21 -18.23 -13.17
N PHE A 234 12.34 -18.46 -14.15
CA PHE A 234 12.44 -19.53 -15.13
C PHE A 234 12.60 -18.93 -16.52
N PHE A 235 13.49 -19.50 -17.33
CA PHE A 235 13.69 -19.12 -18.73
C PHE A 235 13.41 -20.31 -19.62
N ILE A 236 12.48 -20.12 -20.54
CA ILE A 236 12.15 -21.07 -21.60
C ILE A 236 12.88 -20.61 -22.87
N ASN A 237 13.98 -21.29 -23.18
CA ASN A 237 14.83 -20.96 -24.33
C ASN A 237 15.37 -22.25 -24.97
N PRO A 238 15.00 -22.56 -26.23
CA PRO A 238 15.41 -23.80 -26.89
C PRO A 238 16.91 -23.85 -27.23
N TYR A 239 17.54 -22.69 -27.44
CA TYR A 239 18.92 -22.59 -27.90
C TYR A 239 19.70 -21.54 -27.08
N PRO A 240 19.89 -21.76 -25.77
CA PRO A 240 20.50 -20.75 -24.90
C PRO A 240 21.99 -20.56 -25.24
N SER A 241 22.38 -19.32 -25.55
CA SER A 241 23.78 -18.99 -25.80
C SER A 241 24.63 -19.14 -24.53
N ARG A 242 25.96 -19.29 -24.68
CA ARG A 242 26.88 -19.36 -23.52
C ARG A 242 26.83 -18.09 -22.66
N ILE A 243 26.65 -16.92 -23.29
CA ILE A 243 26.53 -15.64 -22.60
C ILE A 243 25.23 -15.63 -21.78
N PHE A 244 24.12 -16.06 -22.36
CA PHE A 244 22.82 -16.17 -21.69
C PHE A 244 22.87 -17.11 -20.48
N LEU A 245 23.50 -18.29 -20.63
CA LEU A 245 23.68 -19.23 -19.51
C LEU A 245 24.52 -18.64 -18.38
N SER A 246 25.52 -17.82 -18.70
CA SER A 246 26.31 -17.10 -17.70
C SER A 246 25.48 -16.04 -16.96
N LYS A 247 24.68 -15.25 -17.68
CA LYS A 247 23.77 -14.24 -17.10
C LYS A 247 22.75 -14.89 -16.15
N THR A 248 22.03 -15.91 -16.64
CA THR A 248 21.00 -16.63 -15.86
C THR A 248 21.58 -17.30 -14.61
N LYS A 249 22.78 -17.90 -14.71
CA LYS A 249 23.47 -18.49 -13.55
C LYS A 249 23.81 -17.46 -12.48
N LYS A 250 24.23 -16.24 -12.85
CA LYS A 250 24.55 -15.16 -11.89
C LYS A 250 23.34 -14.73 -11.06
N VAL A 251 22.14 -14.77 -11.63
CA VAL A 251 20.89 -14.39 -10.95
C VAL A 251 20.21 -15.59 -10.28
N GLY A 252 20.78 -16.79 -10.36
CA GLY A 252 20.17 -18.01 -9.82
C GLY A 252 18.91 -18.45 -10.55
N ALA A 253 18.72 -18.00 -11.81
CA ALA A 253 17.59 -18.38 -12.63
C ALA A 253 17.74 -19.82 -13.14
N GLN A 254 16.60 -20.43 -13.43
CA GLN A 254 16.52 -21.78 -13.97
C GLN A 254 16.21 -21.72 -15.47
N VAL A 255 16.90 -22.51 -16.27
CA VAL A 255 16.73 -22.54 -17.73
C VAL A 255 16.19 -23.90 -18.14
N ILE A 256 15.19 -23.90 -19.01
CA ILE A 256 14.57 -25.09 -19.61
C ILE A 256 14.69 -24.98 -21.12
N THR A 257 15.18 -26.04 -21.74
CA THR A 257 15.48 -26.07 -23.19
C THR A 257 14.27 -26.46 -24.02
N TRP A 258 13.20 -25.67 -23.91
CA TRP A 258 11.97 -25.86 -24.67
C TRP A 258 11.72 -24.71 -25.65
N THR A 259 11.07 -25.03 -26.75
CA THR A 259 10.38 -24.10 -27.64
C THR A 259 9.10 -23.58 -26.98
N ALA A 260 8.54 -22.48 -27.51
CA ALA A 260 7.24 -21.98 -27.06
C ALA A 260 6.12 -23.01 -27.26
N GLU A 261 6.21 -23.83 -28.31
CA GLU A 261 5.24 -24.89 -28.58
C GLU A 261 5.35 -26.05 -27.59
N GLU A 262 6.56 -26.52 -27.28
CA GLU A 262 6.78 -27.54 -26.25
C GLU A 262 6.30 -27.06 -24.88
N PHE A 263 6.59 -25.81 -24.52
CA PHE A 263 6.07 -25.22 -23.29
C PHE A 263 4.54 -25.13 -23.27
N ALA A 264 3.91 -24.75 -24.39
CA ALA A 264 2.45 -24.75 -24.50
C ALA A 264 1.86 -26.16 -24.36
N ASN A 265 2.52 -27.19 -24.89
CA ASN A 265 2.10 -28.57 -24.73
C ASN A 265 2.24 -29.02 -23.26
N HIS A 266 3.35 -28.67 -22.60
CA HIS A 266 3.53 -28.90 -21.16
C HIS A 266 2.43 -28.22 -20.33
N LEU A 267 2.07 -26.97 -20.64
CA LEU A 267 0.96 -26.27 -19.96
C LEU A 267 -0.40 -26.96 -20.13
N LYS A 268 -0.63 -27.71 -21.21
CA LYS A 268 -1.84 -28.53 -21.37
C LYS A 268 -1.76 -29.83 -20.58
N GLU A 269 -0.58 -30.42 -20.48
CA GLU A 269 -0.32 -31.68 -19.79
C GLU A 269 -0.28 -31.51 -18.27
N ILE A 270 0.16 -30.34 -17.78
CA ILE A 270 -0.14 -29.88 -16.43
C ILE A 270 -1.65 -29.80 -16.35
N LYS A 271 -2.26 -30.92 -15.95
CA LYS A 271 -3.63 -30.94 -15.48
C LYS A 271 -3.66 -29.97 -14.32
N MET A 272 -4.19 -28.76 -14.55
CA MET A 272 -4.93 -28.08 -13.51
C MET A 272 -6.03 -29.07 -13.15
N ASP A 273 -5.79 -29.85 -12.11
CA ASP A 273 -6.55 -31.04 -11.86
C ASP A 273 -7.97 -30.60 -11.49
N ASP A 274 -8.91 -30.71 -12.43
CA ASP A 274 -10.34 -30.59 -12.14
C ASP A 274 -10.80 -31.68 -11.13
N GLY A 275 -9.93 -32.67 -10.82
CA GLY A 275 -10.21 -33.80 -9.94
C GLY A 275 -9.37 -33.92 -8.67
N SER A 276 -8.17 -33.32 -8.59
CA SER A 276 -7.47 -33.13 -7.31
C SER A 276 -7.66 -31.71 -6.85
N LYS A 277 -8.70 -31.56 -6.04
CA LYS A 277 -8.64 -30.72 -4.85
C LYS A 277 -7.43 -31.16 -4.01
N VAL A 278 -6.20 -30.87 -4.45
CA VAL A 278 -5.27 -30.27 -3.50
C VAL A 278 -6.08 -29.11 -2.95
N ASN A 279 -6.33 -29.10 -1.65
CA ASN A 279 -7.10 -28.11 -0.94
C ASN A 279 -6.56 -26.68 -1.23
N ASP A 280 -6.87 -26.15 -2.41
CA ASP A 280 -6.43 -24.87 -2.93
C ASP A 280 -7.42 -23.84 -2.45
N TYR A 281 -7.47 -23.75 -1.12
CA TYR A 281 -8.26 -22.75 -0.46
C TYR A 281 -7.56 -21.39 -0.51
N ASP A 282 -6.24 -21.36 -0.75
CA ASP A 282 -5.45 -20.15 -0.95
C ASP A 282 -5.74 -19.58 -2.36
N PHE A 283 -5.74 -18.26 -2.51
CA PHE A 283 -5.86 -17.62 -3.82
C PHE A 283 -5.15 -16.27 -3.80
N ASP A 284 -4.70 -15.76 -4.95
CA ASP A 284 -3.73 -14.64 -5.03
C ASP A 284 -4.02 -13.51 -4.03
N GLY A 285 -3.04 -13.25 -3.16
CA GLY A 285 -3.09 -12.28 -2.07
C GLY A 285 -3.76 -12.72 -0.75
N TYR A 286 -4.32 -13.93 -0.68
CA TYR A 286 -5.01 -14.48 0.50
C TYR A 286 -4.54 -15.89 0.86
N VAL A 287 -4.28 -16.09 2.14
CA VAL A 287 -3.85 -17.38 2.70
C VAL A 287 -4.92 -17.92 3.64
N GLN A 288 -5.36 -19.16 3.44
CA GLN A 288 -6.28 -19.85 4.33
C GLN A 288 -5.52 -20.46 5.53
N LEU A 289 -5.78 -19.93 6.72
CA LEU A 289 -5.06 -20.33 7.94
C LEU A 289 -5.44 -21.74 8.44
N ASN A 290 -6.65 -22.23 8.14
CA ASN A 290 -7.10 -23.58 8.56
C ASN A 290 -6.17 -24.69 8.03
N SER A 291 -5.72 -24.55 6.77
CA SER A 291 -4.84 -25.52 6.11
C SER A 291 -3.43 -25.52 6.73
N GLN A 292 -2.90 -24.34 7.07
CA GLN A 292 -1.60 -24.17 7.72
C GLN A 292 -1.62 -24.73 9.14
N PHE A 293 -2.65 -24.39 9.91
CA PHE A 293 -2.82 -24.86 11.29
C PHE A 293 -2.78 -26.40 11.38
N SER A 294 -3.42 -27.08 10.44
CA SER A 294 -3.47 -28.54 10.40
C SER A 294 -2.09 -29.19 10.08
N LYS A 295 -1.27 -28.52 9.27
CA LYS A 295 0.10 -28.97 8.93
C LYS A 295 1.05 -28.81 10.12
N GLU A 296 0.95 -27.69 10.82
CA GLU A 296 1.88 -27.30 11.89
C GLU A 296 1.74 -28.10 13.19
N LYS A 297 0.55 -28.66 13.48
CA LYS A 297 0.33 -29.57 14.62
C LYS A 297 1.20 -30.83 14.64
N ARG A 298 1.87 -31.17 13.54
CA ARG A 298 2.66 -32.41 13.40
C ARG A 298 4.03 -32.35 14.09
N PHE A 299 4.50 -31.18 14.52
CA PHE A 299 5.83 -31.01 15.14
C PHE A 299 5.76 -31.03 16.67
N LYS A 300 6.73 -31.68 17.34
CA LYS A 300 6.76 -31.84 18.81
C LYS A 300 7.54 -30.76 19.57
N GLY A 301 8.26 -29.87 18.88
CA GLY A 301 9.03 -28.80 19.51
C GLY A 301 9.06 -27.54 18.66
N TYR A 302 8.90 -26.38 19.30
CA TYR A 302 8.96 -25.07 18.67
C TYR A 302 9.55 -24.06 19.65
N GLU A 303 10.69 -23.47 19.28
CA GLU A 303 11.32 -22.36 20.00
C GLU A 303 10.89 -21.04 19.37
N SER A 304 10.10 -20.27 20.11
CA SER A 304 9.59 -18.99 19.64
C SER A 304 10.63 -17.88 19.78
N LYS A 305 10.62 -16.95 18.82
CA LYS A 305 11.36 -15.69 18.91
C LYS A 305 10.49 -14.50 19.32
N LEU A 306 9.22 -14.73 19.65
CA LEU A 306 8.22 -13.69 19.92
C LEU A 306 8.67 -12.71 21.03
N TYR A 307 9.20 -13.23 22.14
CA TYR A 307 9.63 -12.40 23.28
C TYR A 307 10.88 -11.56 22.99
N PHE A 308 11.57 -11.82 21.89
CA PHE A 308 12.73 -11.06 21.43
C PHE A 308 12.36 -9.97 20.41
N GLY A 309 11.06 -9.69 20.24
CA GLY A 309 10.56 -8.62 19.37
C GLY A 309 10.40 -8.99 17.89
N TYR A 310 10.46 -10.28 17.56
CA TYR A 310 10.18 -10.77 16.21
C TYR A 310 8.67 -10.72 15.92
N ASN A 311 8.31 -10.66 14.64
CA ASN A 311 6.90 -10.71 14.23
C ASN A 311 6.27 -12.05 14.63
N PRO A 312 5.01 -12.04 15.09
CA PRO A 312 4.35 -13.26 15.54
C PRO A 312 4.10 -14.20 14.36
N ASN A 313 4.43 -15.47 14.55
CA ASN A 313 4.09 -16.54 13.64
C ASN A 313 2.82 -17.26 14.13
N LEU A 314 2.09 -17.92 13.24
CA LEU A 314 0.97 -18.80 13.65
C LEU A 314 1.42 -19.88 14.65
N LYS A 315 2.66 -20.37 14.54
CA LYS A 315 3.25 -21.33 15.50
C LYS A 315 3.33 -20.76 16.92
N ASP A 316 3.56 -19.47 17.10
CA ASP A 316 3.58 -18.84 18.44
C ASP A 316 2.24 -19.06 19.15
N ILE A 317 1.14 -18.97 18.40
CA ILE A 317 -0.21 -19.16 18.92
C ILE A 317 -0.54 -20.66 19.06
N ILE A 318 -0.07 -21.51 18.15
CA ILE A 318 -0.29 -22.98 18.20
C ILE A 318 0.38 -23.62 19.42
N PHE A 319 1.61 -23.19 19.74
CA PHE A 319 2.42 -23.72 20.83
C PHE A 319 2.31 -22.87 22.12
N ASP A 320 1.31 -21.99 22.18
CA ASP A 320 0.97 -21.15 23.33
C ASP A 320 2.15 -20.35 23.90
N TRP A 321 2.86 -19.64 23.02
CA TRP A 321 3.92 -18.68 23.33
C TRP A 321 3.42 -17.24 23.47
N ASP A 322 2.19 -16.89 23.13
CA ASP A 322 1.64 -15.56 23.40
C ASP A 322 1.08 -15.42 24.82
N PHE A 323 0.97 -14.17 25.28
CA PHE A 323 0.35 -13.84 26.55
C PHE A 323 -1.18 -13.76 26.40
N ILE A 324 -1.90 -14.62 27.11
CA ILE A 324 -3.36 -14.62 27.11
C ILE A 324 -3.88 -13.38 27.85
N ASN A 325 -4.45 -12.46 27.07
CA ASN A 325 -5.08 -11.25 27.59
C ASN A 325 -6.58 -11.49 27.84
N PRO A 326 -7.07 -11.39 29.10
CA PRO A 326 -8.47 -11.60 29.42
C PRO A 326 -9.45 -10.72 28.61
N LYS A 327 -9.02 -9.53 28.21
CA LYS A 327 -9.86 -8.65 27.39
C LYS A 327 -10.05 -9.17 25.96
N ILE A 328 -9.09 -9.90 25.42
CA ILE A 328 -9.19 -10.55 24.12
C ILE A 328 -10.12 -11.77 24.21
N GLU A 329 -10.12 -12.48 25.34
CA GLU A 329 -11.11 -13.53 25.62
C GLU A 329 -12.53 -12.98 25.69
N ASN A 330 -12.72 -11.84 26.37
CA ASN A 330 -14.00 -11.14 26.40
C ASN A 330 -14.42 -10.64 25.01
N LEU A 331 -13.47 -10.14 24.21
CA LEU A 331 -13.74 -9.72 22.83
C LEU A 331 -14.18 -10.91 21.96
N TYR A 332 -13.48 -12.03 22.03
CA TYR A 332 -13.86 -13.25 21.33
C TYR A 332 -15.26 -13.72 21.74
N SER A 333 -15.58 -13.71 23.03
CA SER A 333 -16.91 -14.06 23.53
C SER A 333 -18.00 -13.15 22.94
N LYS A 334 -17.71 -11.84 22.77
CA LYS A 334 -18.62 -10.90 22.08
C LYS A 334 -18.79 -11.24 20.60
N ILE A 335 -17.73 -11.66 19.92
CA ILE A 335 -17.77 -12.09 18.51
C ILE A 335 -18.66 -13.32 18.37
N SER A 336 -18.42 -14.38 19.16
CA SER A 336 -19.20 -15.63 19.09
C SER A 336 -20.68 -15.41 19.45
N ASN A 337 -20.97 -14.59 20.46
CA ASN A 337 -22.34 -14.23 20.83
C ASN A 337 -23.08 -13.44 19.74
N THR A 338 -22.35 -12.70 18.89
CA THR A 338 -22.96 -11.96 17.78
C THR A 338 -23.49 -12.92 16.71
N PHE A 339 -22.75 -13.97 16.38
CA PHE A 339 -23.14 -14.94 15.36
C PHE A 339 -24.13 -16.01 15.84
N SER A 340 -24.29 -16.16 17.16
CA SER A 340 -25.27 -17.05 17.79
C SER A 340 -26.71 -16.55 17.65
N LYS A 341 -26.91 -15.28 17.26
CA LYS A 341 -28.24 -14.71 16.96
C LYS A 341 -28.54 -14.94 15.47
N ASP A 342 -29.61 -15.68 15.15
CA ASP A 342 -29.91 -16.17 13.78
C ASP A 342 -30.04 -15.09 12.69
N ASN A 343 -30.23 -13.82 13.07
CA ASN A 343 -30.40 -12.72 12.11
C ASN A 343 -29.07 -12.06 11.66
N GLU A 344 -27.94 -12.39 12.29
CA GLU A 344 -26.70 -11.63 12.10
C GLU A 344 -25.72 -12.28 11.13
N LYS A 345 -25.37 -11.54 10.08
CA LYS A 345 -24.58 -12.04 8.95
C LYS A 345 -23.19 -11.42 8.84
N ASN A 346 -23.04 -10.15 9.22
CA ASN A 346 -21.80 -9.39 9.01
C ASN A 346 -21.33 -8.78 10.34
N LEU A 347 -20.03 -8.88 10.62
CA LEU A 347 -19.39 -8.23 11.76
C LEU A 347 -18.02 -7.66 11.37
N VAL A 348 -17.73 -6.44 11.82
CA VAL A 348 -16.38 -5.87 11.72
C VAL A 348 -15.81 -5.68 13.13
N VAL A 349 -14.56 -6.11 13.31
CA VAL A 349 -13.80 -5.93 14.53
C VAL A 349 -12.53 -5.14 14.20
N SER A 350 -12.27 -4.05 14.91
CA SER A 350 -11.07 -3.24 14.73
C SER A 350 -10.24 -3.22 16.03
N LEU A 351 -9.07 -3.86 15.97
CA LEU A 351 -8.06 -3.80 17.03
C LEU A 351 -7.20 -2.53 16.85
N ILE A 352 -7.27 -1.62 17.81
CA ILE A 352 -6.68 -0.28 17.69
C ILE A 352 -5.59 -0.11 18.75
N GLY A 353 -4.37 0.26 18.36
CA GLY A 353 -3.27 0.37 19.31
C GLY A 353 -1.94 0.81 18.71
N LYS A 354 -1.04 1.36 19.54
CA LYS A 354 0.29 1.83 19.12
C LYS A 354 1.19 0.70 18.60
N SER A 355 2.36 1.03 18.04
CA SER A 355 3.35 0.00 17.70
C SER A 355 3.69 -0.86 18.92
N MET A 356 3.99 -2.14 18.69
CA MET A 356 4.30 -3.13 19.73
C MET A 356 3.25 -3.30 20.85
N SER A 357 1.97 -2.98 20.59
CA SER A 357 0.87 -3.25 21.54
C SER A 357 0.36 -4.71 21.54
N GLY A 358 0.89 -5.56 20.64
CA GLY A 358 0.47 -6.95 20.51
C GLY A 358 -0.69 -7.20 19.54
N LYS A 359 -1.15 -6.17 18.78
CA LYS A 359 -2.27 -6.31 17.81
C LYS A 359 -2.15 -7.54 16.89
N SER A 360 -1.01 -7.72 16.23
CA SER A 360 -0.79 -8.83 15.30
C SER A 360 -0.81 -10.20 16.01
N VAL A 361 -0.35 -10.26 17.26
CA VAL A 361 -0.47 -11.47 18.12
C VAL A 361 -1.94 -11.78 18.37
N TYR A 362 -2.72 -10.76 18.78
CA TYR A 362 -4.14 -10.92 19.07
C TYR A 362 -4.98 -11.22 17.83
N LEU A 363 -4.62 -10.70 16.64
CA LEU A 363 -5.23 -11.09 15.37
C LEU A 363 -5.10 -12.60 15.15
N LYS A 364 -3.87 -13.14 15.26
CA LYS A 364 -3.62 -14.57 15.06
C LYS A 364 -4.27 -15.44 16.14
N ARG A 365 -4.35 -14.96 17.38
CA ARG A 365 -5.10 -15.65 18.46
C ARG A 365 -6.60 -15.69 18.20
N LEU A 366 -7.21 -14.59 17.75
CA LEU A 366 -8.62 -14.55 17.35
C LEU A 366 -8.89 -15.45 16.14
N ALA A 367 -7.99 -15.43 15.14
CA ALA A 367 -8.04 -16.33 14.00
C ALA A 367 -8.05 -17.79 14.44
N GLN A 368 -7.16 -18.19 15.36
CA GLN A 368 -7.10 -19.54 15.90
C GLN A 368 -8.40 -19.97 16.59
N LYS A 369 -9.03 -19.07 17.36
CA LYS A 369 -10.28 -19.35 18.04
C LYS A 369 -11.44 -19.49 17.05
N LEU A 370 -11.54 -18.61 16.06
CA LEU A 370 -12.56 -18.72 15.00
C LEU A 370 -12.41 -20.01 14.18
N MET A 371 -11.18 -20.45 13.91
CA MET A 371 -10.93 -21.75 13.27
C MET A 371 -11.48 -22.93 14.09
N LYS A 372 -11.51 -22.82 15.43
CA LYS A 372 -12.11 -23.85 16.31
C LYS A 372 -13.64 -23.79 16.31
N ASP A 373 -14.22 -22.65 15.95
CA ASP A 373 -15.68 -22.44 15.79
C ASP A 373 -16.13 -22.70 14.33
N ASP A 374 -15.41 -23.55 13.60
CA ASP A 374 -15.69 -23.93 12.21
C ASP A 374 -15.73 -22.77 11.20
N PHE A 375 -15.11 -21.62 11.50
CA PHE A 375 -14.89 -20.59 10.49
C PHE A 375 -13.78 -21.01 9.51
N VAL A 376 -14.00 -20.69 8.24
CA VAL A 376 -12.96 -20.65 7.23
C VAL A 376 -12.25 -19.31 7.32
N VAL A 377 -10.99 -19.31 7.76
CA VAL A 377 -10.23 -18.11 8.08
C VAL A 377 -9.19 -17.80 7.00
N TYR A 378 -9.29 -16.61 6.44
CA TYR A 378 -8.40 -16.04 5.44
C TYR A 378 -7.58 -14.88 6.02
N GLU A 379 -6.28 -14.83 5.74
CA GLU A 379 -5.39 -13.69 6.02
C GLU A 379 -5.03 -13.00 4.71
N LEU A 380 -5.25 -11.68 4.63
CA LEU A 380 -4.78 -10.87 3.51
C LEU A 380 -3.26 -10.65 3.65
N THR A 381 -2.49 -11.11 2.66
CA THR A 381 -1.03 -10.95 2.62
C THR A 381 -0.55 -9.94 1.58
N ASP A 382 -1.42 -9.52 0.65
CA ASP A 382 -1.08 -8.52 -0.37
C ASP A 382 -1.31 -7.07 0.12
N ARG A 383 -0.64 -6.12 -0.53
CA ARG A 383 -0.78 -4.66 -0.32
C ARG A 383 -1.94 -4.04 -1.10
N ARG A 384 -2.64 -4.86 -1.88
CA ARG A 384 -3.87 -4.53 -2.58
C ARG A 384 -4.97 -5.45 -2.05
N PHE A 385 -6.13 -4.87 -1.79
CA PHE A 385 -7.32 -5.61 -1.40
C PHE A 385 -8.39 -5.41 -2.46
N ASP A 386 -8.66 -6.46 -3.25
CA ASP A 386 -9.78 -6.49 -4.17
C ASP A 386 -11.01 -7.16 -3.51
N PRO A 387 -12.01 -6.38 -3.07
CA PRO A 387 -13.20 -6.94 -2.42
C PRO A 387 -14.07 -7.76 -3.39
N TYR A 388 -14.02 -7.50 -4.71
CA TYR A 388 -14.81 -8.22 -5.70
C TYR A 388 -14.24 -9.60 -5.97
N TYR A 389 -12.92 -9.69 -6.10
CA TYR A 389 -12.23 -10.96 -6.27
C TYR A 389 -12.42 -11.86 -5.04
N PHE A 390 -12.23 -11.31 -3.84
CA PHE A 390 -12.49 -12.04 -2.59
C PHE A 390 -13.95 -12.52 -2.52
N LEU A 391 -14.91 -11.66 -2.85
CA LEU A 391 -16.33 -12.01 -2.88
C LEU A 391 -16.62 -13.14 -3.88
N TYR A 392 -16.02 -13.11 -5.07
CA TYR A 392 -16.18 -14.14 -6.09
C TYR A 392 -15.71 -15.50 -5.58
N LYS A 393 -14.53 -15.58 -4.97
CA LYS A 393 -14.00 -16.81 -4.36
C LYS A 393 -14.86 -17.27 -3.17
N CYS A 394 -15.36 -16.34 -2.35
CA CYS A 394 -16.27 -16.68 -1.26
C CYS A 394 -17.60 -17.29 -1.75
N LYS A 395 -18.10 -16.87 -2.91
CA LYS A 395 -19.34 -17.43 -3.51
C LYS A 395 -19.17 -18.88 -3.94
N SER A 396 -17.99 -19.31 -4.40
CA SER A 396 -17.74 -20.69 -4.82
C SER A 396 -17.50 -21.66 -3.66
N LEU A 397 -17.25 -21.17 -2.45
CA LEU A 397 -17.12 -22.02 -1.26
C LEU A 397 -18.48 -22.63 -0.87
N PRO A 398 -18.51 -23.72 -0.07
CA PRO A 398 -19.75 -24.18 0.59
C PRO A 398 -20.35 -23.10 1.51
N ASP A 399 -21.59 -23.29 1.97
CA ASP A 399 -22.21 -22.41 2.97
C ASP A 399 -21.51 -22.58 4.33
N THR A 400 -20.45 -21.79 4.52
CA THR A 400 -19.62 -21.76 5.73
C THR A 400 -19.52 -20.35 6.30
N ASN A 401 -19.17 -20.27 7.58
CA ASN A 401 -18.81 -19.01 8.21
C ASN A 401 -17.39 -18.61 7.77
N ILE A 402 -17.19 -17.36 7.38
CA ILE A 402 -15.92 -16.87 6.83
C ILE A 402 -15.34 -15.82 7.76
N ALA A 403 -14.04 -15.89 8.03
CA ALA A 403 -13.31 -14.84 8.73
C ALA A 403 -12.23 -14.27 7.81
N LEU A 404 -12.14 -12.95 7.72
CA LEU A 404 -11.09 -12.25 7.00
C LEU A 404 -10.24 -11.44 7.98
N ILE A 405 -8.97 -11.80 8.09
CA ILE A 405 -7.97 -11.16 8.94
C ILE A 405 -7.16 -10.21 8.07
N ILE A 406 -7.09 -8.95 8.51
CA ILE A 406 -6.36 -7.90 7.80
C ILE A 406 -5.51 -7.11 8.79
N ASP A 407 -4.20 -7.34 8.78
CA ASP A 407 -3.29 -6.48 9.54
C ASP A 407 -3.14 -5.12 8.83
N ASN A 408 -3.07 -4.03 9.62
CA ASN A 408 -3.13 -2.65 9.12
C ASN A 408 -4.34 -2.35 8.20
N GLY A 409 -5.51 -2.93 8.50
CA GLY A 409 -6.72 -2.87 7.69
C GLY A 409 -7.34 -1.48 7.49
N SER A 410 -6.89 -0.43 8.18
CA SER A 410 -7.37 0.95 7.99
C SER A 410 -7.29 1.42 6.54
N PHE A 411 -6.33 0.90 5.76
CA PHE A 411 -6.18 1.23 4.34
C PHE A 411 -7.36 0.77 3.49
N TYR A 412 -8.05 -0.28 3.93
CA TYR A 412 -9.04 -0.98 3.16
C TYR A 412 -10.47 -0.79 3.67
N TYR A 413 -10.71 0.09 4.65
CA TYR A 413 -12.04 0.24 5.26
C TYR A 413 -13.17 0.52 4.26
N ASN A 414 -12.93 1.34 3.23
CA ASN A 414 -13.93 1.59 2.18
C ASN A 414 -14.20 0.35 1.30
N ALA A 415 -13.15 -0.42 1.01
CA ALA A 415 -13.28 -1.67 0.26
C ALA A 415 -13.98 -2.76 1.10
N ILE A 416 -13.70 -2.84 2.41
CA ILE A 416 -14.40 -3.70 3.37
C ILE A 416 -15.88 -3.34 3.42
N LYS A 417 -16.21 -2.05 3.55
CA LYS A 417 -17.60 -1.56 3.45
C LYS A 417 -18.29 -2.06 2.17
N SER A 418 -17.60 -1.95 1.04
CA SER A 418 -18.12 -2.40 -0.25
C SER A 418 -18.31 -3.91 -0.33
N LEU A 419 -17.39 -4.70 0.26
CA LEU A 419 -17.50 -6.15 0.40
C LEU A 419 -18.74 -6.54 1.21
N LEU A 420 -18.91 -5.95 2.40
CA LEU A 420 -19.99 -6.29 3.32
C LEU A 420 -21.38 -6.04 2.72
N LYS A 421 -21.55 -4.94 1.97
CA LYS A 421 -22.80 -4.62 1.26
C LYS A 421 -23.17 -5.65 0.19
N LYS A 422 -22.20 -6.35 -0.38
CA LYS A 422 -22.37 -7.29 -1.50
C LYS A 422 -22.20 -8.76 -1.08
N PHE A 423 -21.97 -9.02 0.21
CA PHE A 423 -21.68 -10.36 0.72
C PHE A 423 -22.90 -11.29 0.59
N PRO A 424 -22.72 -12.58 0.28
CA PRO A 424 -23.85 -13.47 0.00
C PRO A 424 -24.75 -13.65 1.23
N PRO A 425 -26.08 -13.58 1.08
CA PRO A 425 -27.01 -13.63 2.21
C PRO A 425 -27.11 -15.01 2.87
N SER A 426 -26.63 -16.09 2.25
CA SER A 426 -26.57 -17.43 2.83
C SER A 426 -25.38 -17.63 3.78
N LYS A 427 -24.41 -16.71 3.81
CA LYS A 427 -23.14 -16.87 4.52
C LYS A 427 -22.94 -15.79 5.58
N LYS A 428 -22.14 -16.11 6.59
CA LYS A 428 -21.72 -15.18 7.64
C LYS A 428 -20.26 -14.77 7.43
N ILE A 429 -19.94 -13.51 7.67
CA ILE A 429 -18.56 -12.99 7.62
C ILE A 429 -18.21 -12.17 8.86
N VAL A 430 -17.02 -12.45 9.41
CA VAL A 430 -16.33 -11.56 10.35
C VAL A 430 -15.08 -11.00 9.69
N VAL A 431 -14.93 -9.67 9.68
CA VAL A 431 -13.70 -9.01 9.24
C VAL A 431 -12.98 -8.48 10.47
N ILE A 432 -11.79 -9.02 10.78
CA ILE A 432 -10.97 -8.56 11.91
C ILE A 432 -9.78 -7.79 11.35
N THR A 433 -9.73 -6.52 11.71
CA THR A 433 -8.70 -5.58 11.26
C THR A 433 -7.82 -5.15 12.42
N SER A 434 -6.56 -4.82 12.13
CA SER A 434 -5.72 -4.03 13.05
C SER A 434 -5.41 -2.67 12.46
N SER A 435 -5.19 -1.66 13.30
CA SER A 435 -4.81 -0.32 12.86
C SER A 435 -4.12 0.46 13.96
N ARG A 436 -3.27 1.40 13.58
CA ARG A 436 -2.80 2.43 14.52
C ARG A 436 -3.92 3.45 14.77
N PRO A 437 -3.99 4.07 15.96
CA PRO A 437 -5.06 5.01 16.31
C PRO A 437 -5.25 6.12 15.27
N TYR A 438 -4.14 6.73 14.81
CA TYR A 438 -4.13 7.77 13.78
C TYR A 438 -4.90 7.35 12.50
N TYR A 439 -4.50 6.25 11.86
CA TYR A 439 -5.15 5.80 10.62
C TYR A 439 -6.57 5.28 10.83
N HIS A 440 -6.81 4.65 11.98
CA HIS A 440 -8.15 4.21 12.35
C HIS A 440 -9.10 5.38 12.41
N ASN A 441 -8.84 6.36 13.28
CA ASN A 441 -9.70 7.52 13.50
C ASN A 441 -9.98 8.28 12.20
N ARG A 442 -8.93 8.51 11.39
CA ARG A 442 -9.05 9.19 10.09
C ARG A 442 -10.02 8.49 9.14
N LYS A 443 -10.07 7.15 9.15
CA LYS A 443 -10.86 6.33 8.20
C LYS A 443 -12.07 5.64 8.81
N ARG A 444 -12.26 5.79 10.12
CA ARG A 444 -13.26 5.12 10.98
C ARG A 444 -14.67 5.24 10.43
N TYR A 445 -15.00 6.39 9.85
CA TYR A 445 -16.29 6.67 9.23
C TYR A 445 -16.75 5.66 8.17
N ASN A 446 -15.82 4.98 7.49
CA ASN A 446 -16.15 3.93 6.53
C ASN A 446 -16.82 2.73 7.21
N LEU A 447 -16.55 2.53 8.49
CA LEU A 447 -17.06 1.40 9.28
C LEU A 447 -18.19 1.80 10.23
N VAL A 448 -18.23 3.05 10.70
CA VAL A 448 -19.26 3.52 11.67
C VAL A 448 -20.67 3.49 11.08
N SER A 449 -20.80 3.62 9.76
CA SER A 449 -22.09 3.46 9.08
C SER A 449 -22.58 2.01 9.03
N GLU A 450 -21.71 1.03 9.32
CA GLU A 450 -22.07 -0.38 9.32
C GLU A 450 -22.72 -0.73 10.66
N SER A 451 -23.83 -1.47 10.62
CA SER A 451 -24.69 -1.71 11.77
C SER A 451 -24.03 -2.48 12.93
N LYS A 452 -22.82 -3.03 12.74
CA LYS A 452 -22.08 -3.84 13.72
C LYS A 452 -20.56 -3.71 13.61
N LEU A 453 -20.05 -2.65 14.22
CA LEU A 453 -18.63 -2.42 14.43
C LEU A 453 -18.28 -2.65 15.90
N ILE A 454 -17.28 -3.49 16.17
CA ILE A 454 -16.66 -3.63 17.48
C ILE A 454 -15.27 -2.98 17.45
N GLU A 455 -15.11 -1.90 18.21
CA GLU A 455 -13.83 -1.21 18.36
C GLU A 455 -13.17 -1.63 19.65
N PHE A 456 -11.95 -2.13 19.56
CA PHE A 456 -11.21 -2.62 20.72
C PHE A 456 -9.85 -1.95 20.79
N TYR A 457 -9.68 -1.06 21.76
CA TYR A 457 -8.41 -0.40 22.03
C TYR A 457 -7.49 -1.33 22.81
N VAL A 458 -6.46 -1.82 22.13
CA VAL A 458 -5.41 -2.65 22.69
C VAL A 458 -4.45 -1.77 23.48
N SER A 459 -4.53 -1.87 24.80
CA SER A 459 -3.54 -1.28 25.70
C SER A 459 -2.38 -2.25 25.93
N CYS A 460 -1.16 -1.72 25.92
CA CYS A 460 0.04 -2.43 26.36
C CYS A 460 0.16 -2.51 27.89
N GLN A 461 -0.75 -1.85 28.63
CA GLN A 461 -0.71 -1.73 30.09
C GLN A 461 -1.32 -2.94 30.80
N THR A 462 -0.63 -3.41 31.84
CA THR A 462 -0.98 -4.62 32.61
C THR A 462 -1.90 -4.34 33.80
N VAL A 463 -1.98 -3.08 34.25
CA VAL A 463 -2.64 -2.67 35.52
C VAL A 463 -4.17 -2.56 35.43
N SER A 464 -4.75 -2.62 34.22
CA SER A 464 -6.15 -2.20 34.04
C SER A 464 -7.24 -3.11 34.66
N GLU A 465 -6.94 -4.34 35.10
CA GLU A 465 -7.93 -5.28 35.69
C GLU A 465 -7.29 -6.28 36.69
N GLY A 466 -6.99 -5.86 37.92
CA GLY A 466 -6.84 -6.79 39.06
C GLY A 466 -5.75 -7.87 38.97
N ASN A 467 -4.55 -7.56 38.44
CA ASN A 467 -3.36 -8.43 38.41
C ASN A 467 -3.48 -9.75 37.59
N VAL A 468 -4.57 -10.02 36.87
CA VAL A 468 -4.75 -11.28 36.12
C VAL A 468 -3.82 -11.36 34.89
N PHE A 469 -3.75 -10.30 34.09
CA PHE A 469 -2.89 -10.31 32.90
C PHE A 469 -1.40 -10.35 33.26
N ALA A 470 -1.00 -9.62 34.31
CA ALA A 470 0.36 -9.66 34.85
C ALA A 470 0.75 -11.06 35.35
N ARG A 471 -0.18 -11.76 36.01
CA ARG A 471 -0.01 -13.16 36.40
C ARG A 471 0.13 -14.09 35.20
N ASN A 472 -0.70 -13.92 34.17
CA ASN A 472 -0.59 -14.70 32.93
C ASN A 472 0.78 -14.51 32.27
N ILE A 473 1.30 -13.28 32.22
CA ILE A 473 2.64 -12.98 31.70
C ILE A 473 3.71 -13.67 32.53
N ALA A 474 3.70 -13.49 33.86
CA ALA A 474 4.71 -14.07 34.75
C ALA A 474 4.73 -15.61 34.69
N ASN A 475 3.56 -16.24 34.72
CA ASN A 475 3.42 -17.70 34.61
C ASN A 475 3.92 -18.20 33.25
N LYS A 476 3.51 -17.53 32.17
CA LYS A 476 3.90 -17.92 30.81
C LYS A 476 5.40 -17.78 30.57
N LEU A 477 6.03 -16.73 31.12
CA LEU A 477 7.48 -16.57 31.06
C LEU A 477 8.21 -17.66 31.87
N ASP A 478 7.67 -18.10 33.01
CA ASP A 478 8.25 -19.22 33.78
C ASP A 478 8.11 -20.54 33.04
N GLU A 479 6.90 -20.84 32.54
CA GLU A 479 6.58 -22.03 31.74
C GLU A 479 7.53 -22.19 30.55
N LYS A 480 7.83 -21.08 29.86
CA LYS A 480 8.71 -21.04 28.70
C LYS A 480 10.19 -20.82 29.04
N GLY A 481 10.55 -20.74 30.33
CA GLY A 481 11.94 -20.60 30.79
C GLY A 481 12.61 -19.25 30.50
N LEU A 482 11.84 -18.18 30.31
CA LEU A 482 12.32 -16.86 29.87
C LEU A 482 12.07 -15.74 30.90
N LEU A 483 12.20 -16.05 32.19
CA LEU A 483 12.09 -15.06 33.27
C LEU A 483 13.31 -14.14 33.40
N GLY A 484 14.48 -14.53 32.86
CA GLY A 484 15.71 -13.77 33.02
C GLY A 484 16.01 -13.46 34.50
N THR A 485 16.25 -12.19 34.81
CA THR A 485 16.51 -11.71 36.18
C THR A 485 15.34 -11.89 37.14
N MET A 486 14.12 -12.10 36.64
CA MET A 486 12.94 -12.36 37.46
C MET A 486 12.89 -13.80 38.01
N LYS A 487 13.80 -14.69 37.58
CA LYS A 487 13.79 -16.09 38.03
C LYS A 487 14.01 -16.23 39.54
N SER A 488 14.84 -15.36 40.11
CA SER A 488 15.13 -15.31 41.55
C SER A 488 13.97 -14.79 42.40
N LEU A 489 12.96 -14.15 41.78
CA LEU A 489 11.80 -13.60 42.46
C LEU A 489 10.72 -14.66 42.67
N SER A 490 9.96 -14.55 43.74
CA SER A 490 8.70 -15.29 43.96
C SER A 490 7.62 -14.87 42.96
N ILE A 491 6.57 -15.68 42.78
CA ILE A 491 5.51 -15.36 41.82
C ILE A 491 4.82 -14.02 42.11
N ASP A 492 4.59 -13.67 43.38
CA ASP A 492 3.97 -12.40 43.76
C ASP A 492 4.88 -11.20 43.49
N GLU A 493 6.19 -11.35 43.72
CA GLU A 493 7.19 -10.34 43.36
C GLU A 493 7.31 -10.18 41.84
N ARG A 494 7.21 -11.28 41.08
CA ARG A 494 7.19 -11.23 39.61
C ARG A 494 5.98 -10.47 39.10
N ILE A 495 4.79 -10.78 39.63
CA ILE A 495 3.54 -10.06 39.28
C ILE A 495 3.69 -8.58 39.61
N THR A 496 4.20 -8.26 40.80
CA THR A 496 4.44 -6.88 41.24
C THR A 496 5.41 -6.16 40.30
N TYR A 497 6.48 -6.82 39.86
CA TYR A 497 7.43 -6.28 38.89
C TYR A 497 6.77 -6.01 37.54
N VAL A 498 5.98 -6.95 37.02
CA VAL A 498 5.23 -6.79 35.75
C VAL A 498 4.26 -5.62 35.83
N CYS A 499 3.54 -5.47 36.95
CA CYS A 499 2.64 -4.35 37.19
C CYS A 499 3.39 -3.02 37.33
N LYS A 500 4.58 -3.02 37.94
CA LYS A 500 5.42 -1.83 38.07
C LYS A 500 5.93 -1.32 36.71
N VAL A 501 6.33 -2.22 35.82
CA VAL A 501 6.75 -1.85 34.46
C VAL A 501 5.56 -1.37 33.63
N ASN A 502 4.39 -1.99 33.81
CA ASN A 502 3.10 -1.59 33.21
C ASN A 502 3.10 -1.46 31.67
N ASP A 503 4.07 -2.05 30.97
CA ASP A 503 4.14 -2.07 29.51
C ASP A 503 4.81 -3.38 29.08
N VAL A 504 4.08 -4.23 28.35
CA VAL A 504 4.56 -5.57 27.96
C VAL A 504 5.83 -5.50 27.12
N SER A 505 5.93 -4.54 26.20
CA SER A 505 7.10 -4.40 25.33
C SER A 505 8.34 -3.96 26.09
N THR A 506 8.18 -3.01 27.01
CA THR A 506 9.23 -2.58 27.94
C THR A 506 9.62 -3.70 28.89
N LEU A 507 8.67 -4.51 29.35
CA LEU A 507 8.92 -5.67 30.19
C LEU A 507 9.78 -6.70 29.44
N LEU A 508 9.35 -7.12 28.24
CA LEU A 508 10.09 -8.06 27.40
C LEU A 508 11.50 -7.54 27.16
N TYR A 509 11.63 -6.26 26.81
CA TYR A 509 12.93 -5.60 26.65
C TYR A 509 13.80 -5.65 27.91
N ASN A 510 13.23 -5.39 29.09
CA ASN A 510 13.97 -5.42 30.35
C ASN A 510 14.46 -6.83 30.69
N ILE A 511 13.67 -7.87 30.40
CA ILE A 511 13.97 -9.26 30.71
C ILE A 511 14.99 -9.85 29.73
N THR A 512 14.89 -9.54 28.43
CA THR A 512 15.79 -10.09 27.41
C THR A 512 17.08 -9.29 27.25
N TYR A 513 17.04 -7.97 27.44
CA TYR A 513 18.13 -7.06 27.09
C TYR A 513 18.60 -6.17 28.27
N GLY A 514 17.70 -5.72 29.14
CA GLY A 514 18.01 -4.91 30.33
C GLY A 514 18.45 -3.45 30.03
N GLY A 515 18.41 -2.57 31.04
CA GLY A 515 18.77 -1.14 30.89
C GLY A 515 20.22 -0.89 30.40
N ALA A 516 21.13 -1.81 30.68
CA ALA A 516 22.51 -1.79 30.16
C ALA A 516 22.56 -2.02 28.63
N PHE A 517 21.60 -2.72 28.03
CA PHE A 517 21.55 -2.89 26.57
C PHE A 517 21.15 -1.60 25.84
N ARG A 518 20.29 -0.76 26.41
CA ARG A 518 19.99 0.57 25.84
C ARG A 518 21.26 1.40 25.71
N LYS A 519 22.06 1.41 26.78
CA LYS A 519 23.35 2.10 26.83
C LYS A 519 24.32 1.49 25.80
N ARG A 520 24.48 0.16 25.79
CA ARG A 520 25.29 -0.56 24.79
C ARG A 520 24.85 -0.32 23.34
N GLN A 521 23.56 -0.27 23.02
CA GLN A 521 23.08 0.03 21.66
C GLN A 521 23.39 1.46 21.25
N LYS A 522 23.26 2.42 22.17
CA LYS A 522 23.68 3.81 21.91
C LYS A 522 25.18 3.92 21.73
N ASP A 523 25.96 3.22 22.55
CA ASP A 523 27.43 3.24 22.47
C ASP A 523 27.93 2.52 21.22
N ARG A 524 27.41 1.32 20.90
CA ARG A 524 27.64 0.60 19.64
C ARG A 524 27.24 1.45 18.43
N PHE A 525 26.12 2.15 18.49
CA PHE A 525 25.75 3.06 17.42
C PHE A 525 26.78 4.19 17.25
N LYS A 526 27.28 4.79 18.34
CA LYS A 526 28.35 5.80 18.24
C LYS A 526 29.62 5.23 17.61
N GLU A 527 29.99 4.00 17.94
CA GLU A 527 31.14 3.29 17.35
C GLU A 527 30.96 3.03 15.85
N VAL A 528 29.79 2.54 15.45
CA VAL A 528 29.52 2.11 14.06
C VAL A 528 29.09 3.28 13.16
N ARG A 529 28.60 4.39 13.74
CA ARG A 529 28.11 5.57 13.00
C ARG A 529 29.13 6.11 12.00
N TYR A 530 30.40 6.20 12.40
CA TYR A 530 31.45 6.69 11.50
C TYR A 530 31.70 5.75 10.32
N MET A 531 31.55 4.44 10.53
CA MET A 531 31.69 3.42 9.48
C MET A 531 30.49 3.36 8.54
N MET A 532 29.32 3.84 8.97
CA MET A 532 28.10 3.83 8.16
C MET A 532 28.14 4.81 6.98
N GLY A 533 28.89 5.91 7.07
CA GLY A 533 28.93 6.92 6.00
C GLY A 533 27.53 7.39 5.60
N ASP A 534 27.20 7.37 4.32
CA ASP A 534 25.86 7.72 3.82
C ASP A 534 24.76 6.70 4.17
N LYS A 535 25.11 5.49 4.59
CA LYS A 535 24.14 4.41 4.87
C LYS A 535 23.25 4.70 6.08
N ILE A 536 23.63 5.64 6.97
CA ILE A 536 22.71 6.12 8.02
C ILE A 536 21.41 6.68 7.43
N LYS A 537 21.43 7.22 6.22
CA LYS A 537 20.24 7.77 5.56
C LYS A 537 19.12 6.75 5.50
N PHE A 538 19.45 5.46 5.37
CA PHE A 538 18.45 4.41 5.43
C PHE A 538 17.80 4.27 6.82
N LEU A 539 18.58 4.28 7.91
CA LEU A 539 18.03 4.26 9.28
C LEU A 539 17.23 5.51 9.60
N GLN A 540 17.67 6.67 9.10
CA GLN A 540 16.95 7.94 9.19
C GLN A 540 15.60 7.88 8.46
N LEU A 541 15.58 7.29 7.27
CA LEU A 541 14.36 7.08 6.50
C LEU A 541 13.38 6.13 7.19
N LEU A 542 13.87 5.01 7.75
CA LEU A 542 13.08 4.12 8.59
C LEU A 542 12.53 4.84 9.82
N ALA A 543 13.32 5.74 10.42
CA ALA A 543 12.87 6.56 11.53
C ALA A 543 11.78 7.56 11.12
N ILE A 544 11.84 8.15 9.92
CA ILE A 544 10.76 8.98 9.36
C ILE A 544 9.48 8.16 9.21
N PHE A 545 9.57 6.98 8.58
CA PHE A 545 8.42 6.09 8.41
C PHE A 545 7.77 5.77 9.75
N GLN A 546 8.56 5.32 10.72
CA GLN A 546 8.08 4.97 12.05
C GLN A 546 7.51 6.18 12.80
N LYS A 547 8.15 7.35 12.74
CA LYS A 547 7.71 8.59 13.38
C LYS A 547 6.40 9.10 12.80
N LEU A 548 6.19 8.92 11.49
CA LEU A 548 4.96 9.26 10.77
C LEU A 548 3.89 8.15 10.83
N ASP A 549 4.12 7.12 11.65
CA ASP A 549 3.25 5.97 11.85
C ASP A 549 3.13 4.99 10.66
N LEU A 550 3.89 5.17 9.57
CA LEU A 550 3.92 4.20 8.47
C LEU A 550 4.34 2.81 9.00
N PRO A 551 3.57 1.74 8.71
CA PRO A 551 3.81 0.39 9.25
C PRO A 551 5.22 -0.15 9.00
N TYR A 552 5.71 -0.06 7.76
CA TYR A 552 7.01 -0.60 7.34
C TYR A 552 7.52 0.13 6.10
N PHE A 553 8.82 0.04 5.84
CA PHE A 553 9.43 0.47 4.60
C PHE A 553 9.46 -0.68 3.60
N PRO A 554 8.82 -0.59 2.43
CA PRO A 554 8.83 -1.67 1.44
C PRO A 554 10.26 -2.09 1.03
N LEU A 555 10.55 -3.39 1.02
CA LEU A 555 11.90 -3.88 0.68
C LEU A 555 12.27 -3.52 -0.76
N GLU A 556 11.31 -3.56 -1.67
CA GLU A 556 11.51 -3.23 -3.09
C GLU A 556 11.83 -1.75 -3.29
N LEU A 557 11.31 -0.89 -2.41
CA LEU A 557 11.59 0.53 -2.43
C LEU A 557 13.05 0.81 -2.04
N LEU A 558 13.67 -0.03 -1.20
CA LEU A 558 15.12 0.06 -0.93
C LEU A 558 15.92 -0.34 -2.17
N GLY A 559 15.46 -1.38 -2.89
CA GLY A 559 16.07 -1.80 -4.15
C GLY A 559 16.08 -0.69 -5.19
N LEU A 560 15.03 0.14 -5.21
CA LEU A 560 14.94 1.31 -6.08
C LEU A 560 15.73 2.52 -5.56
N TRP A 561 15.71 2.78 -4.26
CA TRP A 561 16.33 3.96 -3.64
C TRP A 561 17.86 3.86 -3.55
N ASP A 562 18.41 2.67 -3.27
CA ASP A 562 19.85 2.44 -3.10
C ASP A 562 20.28 1.14 -3.78
N SER A 563 19.99 1.03 -5.09
CA SER A 563 20.24 -0.18 -5.89
C SER A 563 21.70 -0.63 -5.88
N ASP A 564 22.64 0.33 -5.94
CA ASP A 564 24.08 0.04 -6.03
C ASP A 564 24.67 -0.40 -4.69
N ASN A 565 24.21 0.16 -3.57
CA ASN A 565 24.74 -0.18 -2.25
C ASN A 565 23.84 -1.10 -1.45
N PHE A 566 22.71 -1.56 -2.00
CA PHE A 566 21.66 -2.33 -1.32
C PHE A 566 22.18 -3.34 -0.29
N SER A 567 23.05 -4.26 -0.72
CA SER A 567 23.58 -5.30 0.16
C SER A 567 24.48 -4.75 1.26
N SER A 568 25.30 -3.74 0.95
CA SER A 568 26.18 -3.12 1.92
C SER A 568 25.42 -2.23 2.92
N THR A 569 24.35 -1.56 2.48
CA THR A 569 23.44 -0.76 3.31
C THR A 569 22.72 -1.65 4.31
N LEU A 570 22.16 -2.76 3.86
CA LEU A 570 21.53 -3.74 4.74
C LEU A 570 22.51 -4.37 5.72
N GLN A 571 23.70 -4.78 5.26
CA GLN A 571 24.73 -5.36 6.13
C GLN A 571 25.17 -4.37 7.23
N CYS A 572 25.37 -3.10 6.89
CA CYS A 572 25.71 -2.08 7.88
C CYS A 572 24.57 -1.81 8.88
N CYS A 573 23.32 -1.98 8.45
CA CYS A 573 22.14 -1.68 9.25
C CYS A 573 21.55 -2.89 9.99
N GLU A 574 22.07 -4.10 9.77
CA GLU A 574 21.47 -5.38 10.17
C GLU A 574 21.11 -5.45 11.66
N ASP A 575 21.96 -4.88 12.52
CA ASP A 575 21.75 -4.84 13.97
C ASP A 575 20.55 -3.97 14.40
N PHE A 576 20.18 -3.00 13.57
CA PHE A 576 19.17 -1.98 13.87
C PHE A 576 17.83 -2.24 13.18
N ILE A 577 17.81 -3.13 12.19
CA ILE A 577 16.61 -3.41 11.40
C ILE A 577 16.05 -4.81 11.68
N LYS A 578 14.80 -5.01 11.27
CA LYS A 578 14.14 -6.31 11.18
C LYS A 578 13.38 -6.42 9.87
N TYR A 579 13.28 -7.63 9.35
CA TYR A 579 12.51 -7.94 8.14
C TYR A 579 11.16 -8.54 8.54
N SER A 580 10.10 -8.01 7.96
CA SER A 580 8.77 -8.58 8.03
C SER A 580 8.54 -9.46 6.80
N VAL A 581 8.50 -10.78 7.01
CA VAL A 581 8.22 -11.74 5.94
C VAL A 581 6.80 -11.56 5.40
N GLU A 582 5.83 -11.32 6.28
CA GLU A 582 4.41 -11.19 5.93
C GLU A 582 4.12 -9.93 5.09
N SER A 583 4.75 -8.80 5.42
CA SER A 583 4.53 -7.54 4.69
C SER A 583 5.57 -7.23 3.62
N LYS A 584 6.55 -8.13 3.41
CA LYS A 584 7.73 -7.92 2.54
C LYS A 584 8.40 -6.56 2.81
N GLY A 585 8.62 -6.24 4.09
CA GLY A 585 9.00 -4.88 4.55
C GLY A 585 10.16 -4.86 5.54
N ILE A 586 10.76 -3.69 5.71
CA ILE A 586 11.83 -3.41 6.67
C ILE A 586 11.31 -2.42 7.72
N GLU A 587 11.63 -2.68 8.98
CA GLU A 587 11.32 -1.80 10.11
C GLU A 587 12.56 -1.62 10.99
N LEU A 588 12.59 -0.56 11.80
CA LEU A 588 13.54 -0.51 12.91
C LEU A 588 13.19 -1.62 13.91
N ARG A 589 14.21 -2.30 14.40
CA ARG A 589 14.06 -3.37 15.39
C ARG A 589 13.46 -2.87 16.70
N ASN A 590 13.81 -1.64 17.10
CA ASN A 590 13.34 -1.01 18.33
C ASN A 590 13.08 0.49 18.12
N ASP A 591 12.03 1.02 18.75
CA ASP A 591 11.67 2.45 18.68
C ASP A 591 12.62 3.39 19.47
N ILE A 592 13.57 2.81 20.21
CA ILE A 592 14.42 3.53 21.16
C ILE A 592 15.26 4.62 20.48
N LEU A 593 15.74 4.36 19.26
CA LEU A 593 16.62 5.25 18.51
C LEU A 593 15.87 6.14 17.51
N THR A 594 14.56 5.95 17.32
CA THR A 594 13.77 6.71 16.33
C THR A 594 13.94 8.22 16.51
N ASN A 595 13.72 8.72 17.74
CA ASN A 595 13.87 10.15 18.02
C ASN A 595 15.33 10.63 17.95
N ASP A 596 16.30 9.76 18.23
CA ASP A 596 17.72 10.08 18.09
C ASP A 596 18.04 10.29 16.59
N PHE A 597 17.60 9.38 15.70
CA PHE A 597 17.77 9.51 14.25
C PHE A 597 17.08 10.74 13.67
N ILE A 598 15.85 11.06 14.12
CA ILE A 598 15.12 12.26 13.68
C ILE A 598 15.87 13.54 14.07
N ARG A 599 16.47 13.59 15.26
CA ARG A 599 17.23 14.76 15.75
C ARG A 599 18.59 14.90 15.07
N MET A 600 19.12 13.82 14.50
CA MET A 600 20.39 13.85 13.75
C MET A 600 20.26 14.46 12.36
N MET A 601 19.04 14.66 11.86
CA MET A 601 18.78 15.28 10.57
C MET A 601 18.43 16.76 10.72
N ASP A 602 19.02 17.59 9.87
CA ASP A 602 18.51 18.93 9.61
C ASP A 602 17.27 18.89 8.71
N GLY A 603 16.63 20.04 8.51
CA GLY A 603 15.44 20.16 7.66
C GLY A 603 15.70 19.72 6.22
N ARG A 604 16.83 20.13 5.64
CA ARG A 604 17.22 19.77 4.26
C ARG A 604 17.36 18.27 4.06
N THR A 605 18.01 17.56 4.97
CA THR A 605 18.14 16.09 4.89
C THR A 605 16.76 15.42 4.95
N LYS A 606 15.87 15.88 5.84
CA LYS A 606 14.50 15.35 5.92
C LYS A 606 13.75 15.56 4.60
N LEU A 607 13.82 16.76 4.02
CA LEU A 607 13.14 17.06 2.75
C LEU A 607 13.66 16.19 1.61
N HIS A 608 14.99 16.03 1.50
CA HIS A 608 15.59 15.19 0.46
C HIS A 608 15.13 13.73 0.56
N LEU A 609 15.20 13.13 1.76
CA LEU A 609 14.76 11.75 1.98
C LEU A 609 13.27 11.56 1.70
N ILE A 610 12.43 12.54 2.05
CA ILE A 610 10.99 12.48 1.77
C ILE A 610 10.74 12.62 0.25
N ARG A 611 11.42 13.56 -0.41
CA ARG A 611 11.34 13.78 -1.86
C ARG A 611 11.68 12.52 -2.63
N ASP A 612 12.80 11.88 -2.32
CA ASP A 612 13.24 10.66 -3.02
C ASP A 612 12.16 9.59 -2.99
N ILE A 613 11.54 9.39 -1.83
CA ILE A 613 10.46 8.39 -1.69
C ILE A 613 9.19 8.81 -2.40
N LEU A 614 8.81 10.09 -2.35
CA LEU A 614 7.65 10.59 -3.10
C LEU A 614 7.84 10.40 -4.61
N VAL A 615 9.04 10.62 -5.14
CA VAL A 615 9.37 10.39 -6.55
C VAL A 615 9.27 8.91 -6.90
N LEU A 616 9.86 8.03 -6.10
CA LEU A 616 9.84 6.58 -6.36
C LEU A 616 8.44 5.95 -6.27
N VAL A 617 7.57 6.52 -5.43
CA VAL A 617 6.22 5.99 -5.21
C VAL A 617 5.21 6.56 -6.20
N SER A 618 5.47 7.72 -6.82
CA SER A 618 4.50 8.42 -7.68
C SER A 618 3.88 7.56 -8.79
N PRO A 619 4.60 6.67 -9.49
CA PRO A 619 4.01 5.87 -10.57
C PRO A 619 2.97 4.86 -10.09
N GLN A 620 2.97 4.56 -8.78
CA GLN A 620 2.17 3.50 -8.16
C GLN A 620 0.93 4.04 -7.43
N VAL A 621 0.83 5.36 -7.31
CA VAL A 621 -0.34 6.04 -6.74
C VAL A 621 -1.46 5.99 -7.76
N SER A 622 -2.62 5.48 -7.35
CA SER A 622 -3.82 5.39 -8.17
C SER A 622 -5.03 5.93 -7.42
N ASP A 623 -5.86 6.74 -8.07
CA ASP A 623 -7.10 7.25 -7.49
C ASP A 623 -8.21 6.20 -7.40
N THR A 624 -8.07 5.08 -8.13
CA THR A 624 -9.14 4.07 -8.24
C THR A 624 -8.99 2.91 -7.26
N ILE A 625 -7.75 2.50 -6.97
CA ILE A 625 -7.46 1.40 -6.04
C ILE A 625 -6.50 1.92 -4.97
N HIS A 626 -7.05 2.18 -3.78
CA HIS A 626 -6.23 2.55 -2.63
C HIS A 626 -5.33 1.37 -2.22
N SER A 627 -4.04 1.64 -2.18
CA SER A 627 -2.99 0.71 -1.76
C SER A 627 -2.11 1.35 -0.70
N TYR A 628 -1.15 0.58 -0.18
CA TYR A 628 -0.15 1.13 0.74
C TYR A 628 0.68 2.26 0.11
N TRP A 629 0.82 2.31 -1.21
CA TRP A 629 1.53 3.38 -1.92
C TRP A 629 0.84 4.74 -1.77
N ASN A 630 -0.49 4.79 -1.87
CA ASN A 630 -1.28 6.00 -1.60
C ASN A 630 -1.12 6.49 -0.15
N GLU A 631 -0.89 5.57 0.78
CA GLU A 631 -0.70 5.92 2.19
C GLU A 631 0.67 6.52 2.44
N ILE A 632 1.72 5.96 1.83
CA ILE A 632 3.06 6.55 1.86
C ILE A 632 3.00 7.97 1.28
N GLN A 633 2.45 8.13 0.06
CA GLN A 633 2.31 9.43 -0.58
C GLN A 633 1.53 10.43 0.28
N SER A 634 0.29 10.09 0.66
CA SER A 634 -0.56 11.02 1.42
C SER A 634 0.00 11.37 2.80
N THR A 635 0.75 10.46 3.44
CA THR A 635 1.40 10.72 4.73
C THR A 635 2.61 11.65 4.55
N LEU A 636 3.44 11.39 3.52
CA LEU A 636 4.66 12.13 3.24
C LEU A 636 4.41 13.53 2.64
N MET A 637 3.23 13.79 2.09
CA MET A 637 2.83 15.13 1.62
C MET A 637 2.08 15.96 2.67
N LYS A 638 1.62 15.36 3.78
CA LYS A 638 0.70 16.02 4.71
C LYS A 638 1.41 17.09 5.54
N GLY A 639 1.28 18.35 5.14
CA GLY A 639 1.98 19.48 5.75
C GLY A 639 1.85 19.55 7.27
N LYS A 640 0.64 19.45 7.82
CA LYS A 640 0.42 19.46 9.30
C LYS A 640 1.21 18.34 10.01
N LEU A 641 1.23 17.14 9.44
CA LEU A 641 1.93 15.99 10.02
C LEU A 641 3.45 16.18 9.97
N LEU A 642 3.97 16.65 8.84
CA LEU A 642 5.39 16.96 8.66
C LEU A 642 5.86 18.03 9.66
N ARG A 643 5.08 19.10 9.84
CA ARG A 643 5.38 20.15 10.82
C ARG A 643 5.34 19.62 12.26
N LYS A 644 4.27 18.92 12.64
CA LYS A 644 4.06 18.45 14.03
C LYS A 644 5.03 17.34 14.44
N LYS A 645 5.25 16.34 13.58
CA LYS A 645 6.02 15.13 13.93
C LYS A 645 7.49 15.20 13.56
N LEU A 646 7.86 15.96 12.53
CA LEU A 646 9.25 16.09 12.07
C LEU A 646 9.85 17.47 12.35
N GLY A 647 9.06 18.45 12.77
CA GLY A 647 9.53 19.81 13.09
C GLY A 647 9.91 20.63 11.86
N LEU A 648 9.35 20.33 10.69
CA LEU A 648 9.55 21.12 9.47
C LEU A 648 8.78 22.44 9.55
N THR A 649 9.27 23.47 8.89
CA THR A 649 8.58 24.77 8.73
C THR A 649 7.59 24.73 7.56
N ASN A 650 6.65 25.67 7.49
CA ASN A 650 5.73 25.75 6.35
C ASN A 650 6.47 26.03 5.03
N GLY A 651 7.52 26.85 5.06
CA GLY A 651 8.38 27.11 3.89
C GLY A 651 9.08 25.86 3.37
N GLU A 652 9.61 25.03 4.26
CA GLU A 652 10.23 23.74 3.91
C GLU A 652 9.21 22.78 3.29
N VAL A 653 7.99 22.68 3.86
CA VAL A 653 6.91 21.87 3.29
C VAL A 653 6.55 22.34 1.88
N LYS A 654 6.41 23.64 1.65
CA LYS A 654 6.14 24.18 0.30
C LYS A 654 7.25 23.84 -0.68
N SER A 655 8.51 23.98 -0.27
CA SER A 655 9.67 23.63 -1.11
C SER A 655 9.59 22.16 -1.55
N LEU A 656 9.30 21.25 -0.62
CA LEU A 656 9.12 19.83 -0.94
C LEU A 656 7.99 19.61 -1.95
N LEU A 657 6.84 20.27 -1.76
CA LEU A 657 5.70 20.12 -2.68
C LEU A 657 6.04 20.65 -4.08
N PHE A 658 6.75 21.76 -4.21
CA PHE A 658 7.18 22.26 -5.52
C PHE A 658 8.23 21.34 -6.16
N ASP A 659 9.17 20.78 -5.39
CA ASP A 659 10.20 19.87 -5.87
C ASP A 659 9.65 18.54 -6.43
N VAL A 660 8.42 18.17 -6.08
CA VAL A 660 7.74 16.96 -6.58
C VAL A 660 6.60 17.25 -7.56
N LYS A 661 6.42 18.51 -7.99
CA LYS A 661 5.30 18.92 -8.84
C LYS A 661 5.17 18.07 -10.10
N ASP A 662 6.25 17.92 -10.86
CA ASP A 662 6.24 17.23 -12.16
C ASP A 662 5.81 15.75 -12.06
N PHE A 663 5.86 15.18 -10.86
CA PHE A 663 5.47 13.79 -10.58
C PHE A 663 3.99 13.65 -10.18
N TYR A 664 3.33 14.75 -9.79
CA TYR A 664 1.99 14.75 -9.20
C TYR A 664 1.07 15.85 -9.77
N ASP A 665 1.45 16.50 -10.87
CA ASP A 665 0.73 17.62 -11.51
C ASP A 665 -0.73 17.29 -11.88
N ASP A 666 -1.02 16.01 -12.15
CA ASP A 666 -2.36 15.54 -12.48
C ASP A 666 -3.10 14.89 -11.30
N ASP A 667 -2.55 14.96 -10.09
CA ASP A 667 -3.19 14.46 -8.86
C ASP A 667 -3.89 15.62 -8.13
N TYR A 668 -5.23 15.54 -8.00
CA TYR A 668 -5.99 16.56 -7.28
C TYR A 668 -5.62 16.64 -5.79
N ASN A 669 -5.18 15.55 -5.15
CA ASN A 669 -4.76 15.54 -3.75
C ASN A 669 -3.47 16.32 -3.56
N TYR A 670 -2.55 16.27 -4.52
CA TYR A 670 -1.33 17.07 -4.52
C TYR A 670 -1.67 18.57 -4.50
N TRP A 671 -2.53 19.01 -5.42
CA TRP A 671 -2.95 20.42 -5.49
C TRP A 671 -3.70 20.89 -4.24
N ILE A 672 -4.48 20.01 -3.61
CA ILE A 672 -5.05 20.30 -2.29
C ILE A 672 -3.93 20.60 -1.29
N GLN A 673 -2.89 19.76 -1.19
CA GLN A 673 -1.78 19.98 -0.24
C GLN A 673 -1.00 21.27 -0.54
N VAL A 674 -0.78 21.62 -1.81
CA VAL A 674 -0.17 22.90 -2.22
C VAL A 674 -1.03 24.07 -1.76
N GLY A 675 -2.33 24.05 -2.07
CA GLY A 675 -3.26 25.10 -1.66
C GLY A 675 -3.34 25.27 -0.15
N ILE A 676 -3.33 24.18 0.63
CA ILE A 676 -3.30 24.25 2.10
C ILE A 676 -1.98 24.84 2.60
N ALA A 677 -0.85 24.51 1.98
CA ALA A 677 0.44 25.07 2.37
C ALA A 677 0.49 26.59 2.16
N GLU A 678 -0.07 27.10 1.06
CA GLU A 678 -0.21 28.54 0.79
C GLU A 678 -1.25 29.22 1.68
N GLN A 679 -2.36 28.54 1.98
CA GLN A 679 -3.36 29.01 2.93
C GLN A 679 -2.77 29.27 4.32
N ASN A 680 -1.83 28.42 4.77
CA ASN A 680 -1.13 28.63 6.05
C ASN A 680 -0.22 29.87 6.05
N ASP A 681 0.16 30.40 4.88
CA ASP A 681 0.87 31.67 4.74
C ASP A 681 -0.07 32.86 4.50
N ASN A 682 -1.39 32.63 4.60
CA ASN A 682 -2.46 33.58 4.29
C ASN A 682 -2.48 34.06 2.83
N ASP A 683 -1.90 33.30 1.89
CA ASP A 683 -1.96 33.57 0.45
C ASP A 683 -3.20 32.91 -0.16
N PHE A 684 -4.37 33.46 0.17
CA PHE A 684 -5.67 32.88 -0.18
C PHE A 684 -5.97 32.89 -1.67
N GLU A 685 -5.41 33.83 -2.43
CA GLU A 685 -5.60 33.92 -3.88
C GLU A 685 -4.86 32.80 -4.60
N LYS A 686 -3.58 32.57 -4.28
CA LYS A 686 -2.83 31.41 -4.83
C LYS A 686 -3.43 30.10 -4.36
N SER A 687 -3.79 30.01 -3.08
CA SER A 687 -4.45 28.84 -2.52
C SER A 687 -5.72 28.49 -3.29
N LEU A 688 -6.58 29.48 -3.55
CA LEU A 688 -7.80 29.30 -4.35
C LEU A 688 -7.50 28.86 -5.78
N ASN A 689 -6.47 29.42 -6.42
CA ASN A 689 -6.05 29.01 -7.75
C ASN A 689 -5.67 27.52 -7.80
N HIS A 690 -4.88 27.04 -6.83
CA HIS A 690 -4.50 25.62 -6.75
C HIS A 690 -5.68 24.71 -6.38
N PHE A 691 -6.60 25.16 -5.51
CA PHE A 691 -7.83 24.41 -5.27
C PHE A 691 -8.73 24.32 -6.52
N LYS A 692 -8.75 25.34 -7.39
CA LYS A 692 -9.44 25.28 -8.68
C LYS A 692 -8.77 24.34 -9.68
N GLN A 693 -7.44 24.22 -9.66
CA GLN A 693 -6.75 23.17 -10.43
C GLN A 693 -7.18 21.78 -9.95
N ALA A 694 -7.25 21.56 -8.63
CA ALA A 694 -7.78 20.33 -8.07
C ALA A 694 -9.25 20.09 -8.46
N GLU A 695 -10.07 21.15 -8.56
CA GLU A 695 -11.48 21.08 -9.01
C GLU A 695 -11.58 20.71 -10.48
N SER A 696 -10.69 21.23 -11.33
CA SER A 696 -10.63 20.85 -12.75
C SER A 696 -10.32 19.36 -12.93
N LEU A 697 -9.42 18.82 -12.10
CA LEU A 697 -9.05 17.39 -12.13
C LEU A 697 -10.13 16.49 -11.51
N SER A 698 -10.81 16.96 -10.44
CA SER A 698 -11.83 16.17 -9.74
C SER A 698 -13.04 17.03 -9.29
N PRO A 699 -13.95 17.41 -10.21
CA PRO A 699 -15.01 18.39 -9.93
C PRO A 699 -16.04 17.96 -8.89
N LYS A 700 -16.19 16.64 -8.69
CA LYS A 700 -17.15 16.05 -7.73
C LYS A 700 -16.48 15.65 -6.42
N SER A 701 -15.17 15.87 -6.26
CA SER A 701 -14.45 15.50 -5.06
C SER A 701 -14.91 16.35 -3.88
N TYR A 702 -15.37 15.67 -2.83
CA TYR A 702 -15.76 16.32 -1.59
C TYR A 702 -14.60 17.12 -0.98
N LEU A 703 -13.40 16.54 -0.97
CA LEU A 703 -12.21 17.15 -0.37
C LEU A 703 -11.88 18.49 -1.05
N VAL A 704 -11.97 18.53 -2.39
CA VAL A 704 -11.73 19.75 -3.18
C VAL A 704 -12.78 20.82 -2.86
N LEU A 705 -14.06 20.46 -2.95
CA LEU A 705 -15.14 21.42 -2.72
C LEU A 705 -15.11 21.99 -1.30
N ASN A 706 -14.77 21.15 -0.31
CA ASN A 706 -14.60 21.57 1.08
C ASN A 706 -13.41 22.52 1.23
N ALA A 707 -12.26 22.22 0.61
CA ALA A 707 -11.08 23.08 0.64
C ALA A 707 -11.36 24.48 0.04
N ILE A 708 -12.08 24.54 -1.09
CA ILE A 708 -12.51 25.82 -1.70
C ILE A 708 -13.41 26.60 -0.75
N ALA A 709 -14.47 25.96 -0.23
CA ALA A 709 -15.40 26.62 0.68
C ALA A 709 -14.70 27.16 1.93
N ARG A 710 -13.80 26.36 2.51
CA ARG A 710 -13.03 26.74 3.70
C ARG A 710 -12.01 27.84 3.39
N ASN A 711 -11.47 27.92 2.18
CA ASN A 711 -10.58 29.01 1.77
C ASN A 711 -11.25 30.37 1.87
N TYR A 712 -12.48 30.49 1.34
CA TYR A 712 -13.29 31.71 1.46
C TYR A 712 -13.58 32.06 2.92
N LEU A 713 -14.01 31.09 3.74
CA LEU A 713 -14.30 31.32 5.16
C LEU A 713 -13.06 31.80 5.94
N ARG A 714 -11.89 31.21 5.65
CA ARG A 714 -10.63 31.60 6.28
C ARG A 714 -10.14 32.96 5.82
N GLN A 715 -10.26 33.26 4.52
CA GLN A 715 -9.93 34.57 3.98
C GLN A 715 -10.78 35.66 4.65
N ALA A 716 -12.09 35.44 4.77
CA ALA A 716 -12.99 36.35 5.47
C ALA A 716 -12.56 36.61 6.93
N ASN A 717 -12.07 35.58 7.63
CA ASN A 717 -11.57 35.70 9.00
C ASN A 717 -10.22 36.44 9.12
N ILE A 718 -9.55 36.78 8.02
CA ILE A 718 -8.28 37.54 8.03
C ILE A 718 -8.46 38.92 7.39
N THR A 719 -9.43 39.08 6.50
CA THR A 719 -9.82 40.36 5.92
C THR A 719 -10.27 41.34 7.01
N LYS A 720 -9.66 42.53 7.02
CA LYS A 720 -9.96 43.57 8.04
C LYS A 720 -11.25 44.33 7.75
N ASP A 721 -11.54 44.57 6.47
CA ASP A 721 -12.75 45.28 6.07
C ASP A 721 -13.97 44.36 6.20
N TYR A 722 -14.97 44.83 6.94
CA TYR A 722 -16.14 44.02 7.25
C TYR A 722 -17.02 43.75 6.03
N ALA A 723 -17.15 44.71 5.10
CA ALA A 723 -17.99 44.53 3.92
C ALA A 723 -17.38 43.47 2.98
N GLU A 724 -16.08 43.56 2.72
CA GLU A 724 -15.34 42.55 1.96
C GLU A 724 -15.34 41.18 2.67
N ALA A 725 -15.07 41.15 3.98
CA ALA A 725 -15.09 39.93 4.76
C ALA A 725 -16.47 39.24 4.73
N SER A 726 -17.55 40.01 4.79
CA SER A 726 -18.92 39.48 4.74
C SER A 726 -19.22 38.83 3.40
N ILE A 727 -18.84 39.45 2.27
CA ILE A 727 -19.04 38.87 0.93
C ILE A 727 -18.28 37.55 0.80
N LEU A 728 -17.02 37.51 1.25
CA LEU A 728 -16.21 36.29 1.25
C LEU A 728 -16.82 35.20 2.15
N PHE A 729 -17.30 35.58 3.33
CA PHE A 729 -17.89 34.66 4.28
C PHE A 729 -19.19 34.06 3.74
N GLU A 730 -20.07 34.88 3.16
CA GLU A 730 -21.33 34.44 2.53
C GLU A 730 -21.07 33.42 1.41
N GLU A 731 -20.06 33.66 0.56
CA GLU A 731 -19.71 32.73 -0.51
C GLU A 731 -19.16 31.40 0.04
N GLY A 732 -18.30 31.46 1.05
CA GLY A 732 -17.79 30.27 1.75
C GLY A 732 -18.89 29.48 2.45
N GLU A 733 -19.79 30.18 3.14
CA GLU A 733 -20.94 29.63 3.86
C GLU A 733 -21.91 28.93 2.90
N ARG A 734 -22.28 29.60 1.80
CA ARG A 734 -23.16 29.04 0.77
C ARG A 734 -22.62 27.73 0.22
N ARG A 735 -21.31 27.66 -0.06
CA ARG A 735 -20.66 26.44 -0.56
C ARG A 735 -20.59 25.34 0.52
N MET A 736 -20.24 25.69 1.75
CA MET A 736 -20.09 24.73 2.84
C MET A 736 -21.45 24.14 3.26
N LEU A 737 -22.49 24.96 3.38
CA LEU A 737 -23.85 24.51 3.69
C LEU A 737 -24.42 23.62 2.57
N LYS A 738 -24.10 23.92 1.30
CA LYS A 738 -24.44 23.03 0.19
C LYS A 738 -23.83 21.63 0.37
N LEU A 739 -22.55 21.53 0.77
CA LEU A 739 -21.91 20.24 1.04
C LEU A 739 -22.54 19.48 2.22
N ILE A 740 -22.94 20.20 3.26
CA ILE A 740 -23.59 19.63 4.45
C ILE A 740 -24.98 19.07 4.12
N ARG A 741 -25.71 19.72 3.20
CA ARG A 741 -27.05 19.31 2.78
C ARG A 741 -27.05 18.20 1.73
N ASP A 742 -26.20 18.33 0.72
CA ASP A 742 -26.28 17.50 -0.50
C ASP A 742 -25.65 16.10 -0.33
N ARG A 743 -24.98 15.82 0.80
CA ARG A 743 -24.23 14.57 1.02
C ARG A 743 -24.83 13.75 2.16
N GLU A 744 -25.21 12.51 1.86
CA GLU A 744 -25.70 11.55 2.85
C GLU A 744 -24.58 10.92 3.71
N GLU A 745 -23.33 11.00 3.22
CA GLU A 745 -22.13 10.45 3.85
C GLU A 745 -21.85 11.16 5.19
N PHE A 746 -21.96 10.42 6.29
CA PHE A 746 -21.83 10.98 7.65
C PHE A 746 -20.55 11.79 7.87
N GLN A 747 -19.39 11.27 7.41
CA GLN A 747 -18.10 11.94 7.61
C GLN A 747 -18.02 13.29 6.91
N VAL A 748 -18.51 13.32 5.66
CA VAL A 748 -18.54 14.51 4.83
C VAL A 748 -19.37 15.59 5.52
N LYS A 749 -20.50 15.18 6.11
CA LYS A 749 -21.34 16.08 6.89
C LYS A 749 -20.65 16.52 8.18
N ALA A 750 -20.02 15.61 8.93
CA ALA A 750 -19.35 15.91 10.19
C ALA A 750 -18.16 16.87 10.01
N PHE A 751 -17.26 16.59 9.06
CA PHE A 751 -16.10 17.44 8.78
C PHE A 751 -16.49 18.81 8.23
N SER A 752 -17.46 18.87 7.31
CA SER A 752 -17.94 20.17 6.78
C SER A 752 -18.62 21.00 7.85
N THR A 753 -19.42 20.37 8.71
CA THR A 753 -20.09 21.05 9.83
C THR A 753 -19.08 21.58 10.82
N HIS A 754 -18.07 20.78 11.18
CA HIS A 754 -16.97 21.24 12.03
C HIS A 754 -16.27 22.46 11.40
N CYS A 755 -15.83 22.36 10.14
CA CYS A 755 -15.12 23.46 9.46
C CYS A 755 -15.98 24.73 9.41
N TYR A 756 -17.24 24.59 9.04
CA TYR A 756 -18.19 25.70 8.98
C TYR A 756 -18.37 26.39 10.34
N LEU A 757 -18.76 25.63 11.37
CA LEU A 757 -19.04 26.17 12.69
C LEU A 757 -17.77 26.75 13.33
N TYR A 758 -16.61 26.13 13.10
CA TYR A 758 -15.33 26.62 13.58
C TYR A 758 -15.01 28.01 13.01
N GLU A 759 -15.06 28.16 11.69
CA GLU A 759 -14.77 29.45 11.05
C GLU A 759 -15.87 30.48 11.34
N LYS A 760 -17.14 30.07 11.50
CA LYS A 760 -18.26 30.94 11.88
C LYS A 760 -18.12 31.50 13.29
N LEU A 761 -17.76 30.67 14.27
CA LEU A 761 -17.48 31.12 15.62
C LEU A 761 -16.28 32.10 15.65
N ARG A 762 -15.26 31.89 14.82
CA ARG A 762 -14.16 32.86 14.66
C ARG A 762 -14.65 34.18 14.06
N PHE A 763 -15.46 34.14 13.00
CA PHE A 763 -16.00 35.33 12.36
C PHE A 763 -16.77 36.21 13.34
N PHE A 764 -17.66 35.61 14.14
CA PHE A 764 -18.37 36.33 15.19
C PHE A 764 -17.44 36.94 16.24
N LYS A 765 -16.39 36.22 16.65
CA LYS A 765 -15.41 36.71 17.63
C LYS A 765 -14.61 37.92 17.08
N ILE A 766 -14.19 37.86 15.81
CA ILE A 766 -13.35 38.89 15.17
C ILE A 766 -14.12 40.19 14.97
N PHE A 767 -15.33 40.11 14.42
CA PHE A 767 -16.17 41.28 14.14
C PHE A 767 -17.10 41.66 15.30
N LYS A 768 -16.99 40.97 16.45
CA LYS A 768 -17.80 41.19 17.66
C LYS A 768 -19.31 41.17 17.37
N GLN A 769 -19.72 40.31 16.45
CA GLN A 769 -21.13 40.14 16.12
C GLN A 769 -21.83 39.32 17.20
N GLN A 770 -23.06 39.70 17.51
CA GLN A 770 -23.96 38.87 18.29
C GLN A 770 -24.87 38.09 17.34
N PRO A 771 -24.74 36.76 17.28
CA PRO A 771 -25.63 35.95 16.44
C PRO A 771 -27.06 35.99 16.96
N SER A 772 -28.01 35.82 16.05
CA SER A 772 -29.42 35.68 16.43
C SER A 772 -29.67 34.36 17.17
N LEU A 773 -30.73 34.29 17.98
CA LEU A 773 -31.13 33.03 18.63
C LEU A 773 -31.44 31.94 17.58
N GLU A 774 -32.10 32.31 16.48
CA GLU A 774 -32.39 31.38 15.38
C GLU A 774 -31.12 30.79 14.77
N GLU A 775 -30.10 31.60 14.59
CA GLU A 775 -28.80 31.15 14.07
C GLU A 775 -28.08 30.21 15.03
N LEU A 776 -28.10 30.51 16.33
CA LEU A 776 -27.58 29.62 17.36
C LEU A 776 -28.33 28.28 17.42
N HIS A 777 -29.66 28.29 17.25
CA HIS A 777 -30.47 27.08 17.14
C HIS A 777 -30.09 26.25 15.91
N ARG A 778 -29.91 26.87 14.73
CA ARG A 778 -29.45 26.17 13.53
C ARG A 778 -28.08 25.51 13.74
N MET A 779 -27.15 26.21 14.39
CA MET A 779 -25.83 25.65 14.71
C MET A 779 -25.94 24.45 15.66
N PHE A 780 -26.80 24.55 16.68
CA PHE A 780 -27.08 23.44 17.60
C PHE A 780 -27.70 22.24 16.88
N ASP A 781 -28.67 22.44 15.99
CA ASP A 781 -29.31 21.36 15.23
C ASP A 781 -28.31 20.63 14.32
N MET A 782 -27.37 21.36 13.73
CA MET A 782 -26.29 20.77 12.93
C MET A 782 -25.42 19.83 13.79
N LEU A 783 -25.02 20.27 15.00
CA LEU A 783 -24.26 19.45 15.96
C LEU A 783 -25.04 18.23 16.43
N LYS A 784 -26.31 18.43 16.80
CA LYS A 784 -27.23 17.38 17.21
C LYS A 784 -27.33 16.30 16.14
N SER A 785 -27.51 16.68 14.87
CA SER A 785 -27.61 15.73 13.76
C SER A 785 -26.36 14.85 13.56
N ILE A 786 -25.20 15.32 14.04
CA ILE A 786 -23.96 14.54 13.99
C ILE A 786 -23.88 13.60 15.19
N LEU A 787 -24.14 14.11 16.39
CA LEU A 787 -24.08 13.36 17.65
C LEU A 787 -25.18 12.29 17.75
N GLU A 788 -26.31 12.46 17.06
CA GLU A 788 -27.34 11.41 16.90
C GLU A 788 -26.81 10.18 16.15
N LYS A 789 -25.91 10.37 15.18
CA LYS A 789 -25.30 9.28 14.42
C LYS A 789 -24.09 8.68 15.14
N ASP A 790 -23.28 9.51 15.77
CA ASP A 790 -22.10 9.08 16.54
C ASP A 790 -21.83 10.03 17.70
N ASP A 791 -22.26 9.63 18.90
CA ASP A 791 -22.07 10.37 20.15
C ASP A 791 -20.58 10.45 20.57
N LYS A 792 -19.72 9.66 19.92
CA LYS A 792 -18.28 9.58 20.15
C LYS A 792 -17.43 10.30 19.13
N ASP A 793 -18.03 10.95 18.13
CA ASP A 793 -17.28 11.65 17.09
C ASP A 793 -16.36 12.73 17.69
N PRO A 794 -15.02 12.64 17.46
CA PRO A 794 -14.06 13.58 18.03
C PRO A 794 -14.24 15.02 17.56
N MET A 795 -14.62 15.24 16.29
CA MET A 795 -14.83 16.59 15.76
C MET A 795 -16.07 17.21 16.37
N ALA A 796 -17.18 16.46 16.40
CA ALA A 796 -18.45 16.92 16.95
C ALA A 796 -18.28 17.37 18.40
N ARG A 797 -17.55 16.58 19.21
CA ARG A 797 -17.23 16.95 20.59
C ARG A 797 -16.37 18.20 20.69
N HIS A 798 -15.34 18.32 19.86
CA HIS A 798 -14.49 19.51 19.86
C HIS A 798 -15.27 20.77 19.54
N ILE A 799 -16.04 20.75 18.44
CA ILE A 799 -16.79 21.94 18.04
C ILE A 799 -17.95 22.22 19.01
N SER A 800 -18.51 21.19 19.64
CA SER A 800 -19.49 21.35 20.72
C SER A 800 -18.87 22.10 21.91
N ASN A 801 -17.68 21.74 22.35
CA ASN A 801 -16.98 22.46 23.43
C ASN A 801 -16.77 23.95 23.05
N LEU A 802 -16.27 24.22 21.84
CA LEU A 802 -16.05 25.61 21.38
C LEU A 802 -17.36 26.41 21.26
N PHE A 803 -18.43 25.76 20.83
CA PHE A 803 -19.76 26.35 20.75
C PHE A 803 -20.30 26.69 22.14
N SER A 804 -20.18 25.76 23.09
CA SER A 804 -20.61 25.93 24.48
C SER A 804 -19.86 27.06 25.18
N GLU A 805 -18.53 27.07 25.09
CA GLU A 805 -17.69 28.16 25.61
C GLU A 805 -18.12 29.53 25.03
N TYR A 806 -18.48 29.57 23.75
CA TYR A 806 -18.94 30.80 23.12
C TYR A 806 -20.32 31.24 23.61
N VAL A 807 -21.29 30.31 23.68
CA VAL A 807 -22.66 30.56 24.16
C VAL A 807 -22.68 31.01 25.62
N GLU A 808 -21.86 30.39 26.48
CA GLU A 808 -21.66 30.81 27.86
C GLU A 808 -21.10 32.23 27.94
N LYS A 809 -20.07 32.53 27.15
CA LYS A 809 -19.41 33.85 27.13
C LYS A 809 -20.35 34.98 26.74
N ILE A 810 -21.31 34.74 25.84
CA ILE A 810 -22.31 35.74 25.43
C ILE A 810 -23.56 35.76 26.34
N GLY A 811 -23.65 34.88 27.34
CA GLY A 811 -24.70 34.91 28.37
C GLY A 811 -26.09 34.46 27.89
N VAL A 812 -26.17 33.64 26.84
CA VAL A 812 -27.47 33.19 26.27
C VAL A 812 -27.77 31.70 26.49
N ALA A 813 -26.94 31.00 27.26
CA ALA A 813 -27.13 29.56 27.55
C ALA A 813 -28.54 29.23 28.09
N GLY A 814 -29.07 30.06 29.00
CA GLY A 814 -30.41 29.87 29.58
C GLY A 814 -31.58 30.23 28.66
N LYS A 815 -31.33 30.69 27.42
CA LYS A 815 -32.37 31.10 26.45
C LYS A 815 -32.68 30.02 25.40
N PHE A 816 -31.98 28.89 25.42
CA PHE A 816 -32.30 27.73 24.58
C PHE A 816 -33.54 27.02 25.14
N ASN A 817 -34.74 27.41 24.68
CA ASN A 817 -35.96 26.62 24.90
C ASN A 817 -35.95 25.45 23.90
N LEU A 818 -35.80 24.22 24.39
CA LEU A 818 -35.73 23.01 23.58
C LEU A 818 -36.57 21.88 24.20
N ASP A 819 -37.05 20.94 23.38
CA ASP A 819 -37.95 19.86 23.81
C ASP A 819 -37.22 18.85 24.73
N PHE A 820 -37.97 18.00 25.46
CA PHE A 820 -37.41 17.04 26.43
C PHE A 820 -36.34 16.09 25.81
N TYR A 821 -36.44 15.78 24.52
CA TYR A 821 -35.45 14.97 23.78
C TYR A 821 -34.13 15.72 23.52
N ASP A 822 -34.18 17.04 23.37
CA ASP A 822 -33.01 17.90 23.13
C ASP A 822 -32.19 18.13 24.40
N MET A 823 -32.80 17.97 25.58
CA MET A 823 -32.15 18.16 26.87
C MET A 823 -30.97 17.21 27.11
N ASN A 824 -30.98 16.00 26.54
CA ASN A 824 -29.87 15.06 26.63
C ASN A 824 -28.66 15.51 25.77
N TYR A 825 -28.92 16.02 24.56
CA TYR A 825 -27.86 16.53 23.68
C TYR A 825 -27.36 17.90 24.15
N LEU A 826 -28.23 18.76 24.69
CA LEU A 826 -27.86 19.96 25.41
C LEU A 826 -26.88 19.66 26.54
N LYS A 827 -27.12 18.62 27.36
CA LYS A 827 -26.17 18.21 28.41
C LYS A 827 -24.84 17.69 27.88
N VAL A 828 -24.83 17.07 26.70
CA VAL A 828 -23.59 16.58 26.07
C VAL A 828 -22.81 17.73 25.43
N ILE A 829 -23.51 18.68 24.80
CA ILE A 829 -22.92 19.82 24.10
C ILE A 829 -22.49 20.87 25.12
N LEU A 830 -23.40 21.34 25.98
CA LEU A 830 -23.21 22.38 27.01
C LEU A 830 -22.75 21.84 28.38
N GLY A 831 -22.34 20.57 28.47
CA GLY A 831 -21.84 19.96 29.71
C GLY A 831 -20.36 20.25 29.97
N GLU A 832 -19.81 19.75 31.09
CA GLU A 832 -18.38 19.92 31.40
C GLU A 832 -17.49 19.38 30.26
N PRO A 833 -16.49 20.17 29.81
CA PRO A 833 -15.60 19.76 28.73
C PRO A 833 -14.86 18.47 29.10
N SER A 834 -14.90 17.49 28.19
CA SER A 834 -14.26 16.19 28.45
C SER A 834 -12.75 16.37 28.71
N LYS A 835 -12.24 15.85 29.83
CA LYS A 835 -10.80 15.83 30.19
C LYS A 835 -9.90 15.03 29.22
N LYS A 836 -10.46 14.41 28.17
CA LYS A 836 -9.65 13.74 27.14
C LYS A 836 -8.94 14.81 26.32
N ASN A 837 -7.66 14.58 26.00
CA ASN A 837 -6.88 15.46 25.13
C ASN A 837 -7.42 15.37 23.68
N ILE A 838 -8.55 16.02 23.42
CA ILE A 838 -9.23 16.05 22.11
C ILE A 838 -8.28 16.59 21.05
N THR A 839 -7.37 17.48 21.41
CA THR A 839 -6.32 18.05 20.56
C THR A 839 -5.34 16.99 20.01
N GLU A 840 -5.04 15.93 20.77
CA GLU A 840 -4.28 14.77 20.26
C GLU A 840 -5.10 13.91 19.28
N LEU A 841 -6.42 13.85 19.44
CA LEU A 841 -7.34 13.12 18.56
C LEU A 841 -7.66 13.89 17.27
N LEU A 842 -7.44 15.21 17.24
CA LEU A 842 -7.64 16.09 16.09
C LEU A 842 -6.34 16.40 15.33
N GLU A 843 -5.21 15.79 15.71
CA GLU A 843 -4.01 15.74 14.86
C GLU A 843 -4.32 15.32 13.42
N ASP A 844 -5.38 14.52 13.27
CA ASP A 844 -5.86 13.83 12.08
C ASP A 844 -6.54 14.76 11.06
N PHE A 845 -6.99 15.94 11.50
CA PHE A 845 -7.72 16.90 10.66
C PHE A 845 -6.92 18.19 10.59
N GLU A 846 -6.98 18.93 9.49
CA GLU A 846 -6.32 20.24 9.36
C GLU A 846 -7.06 21.32 10.14
N ILE A 847 -7.31 21.02 11.41
CA ILE A 847 -7.86 21.89 12.43
C ILE A 847 -6.63 22.43 13.16
N GLU A 848 -6.46 23.74 13.21
CA GLU A 848 -5.39 24.36 14.01
C GLU A 848 -5.76 24.33 15.50
N ASP A 849 -4.74 24.33 16.34
CA ASP A 849 -4.87 24.30 17.81
C ASP A 849 -5.43 25.63 18.36
#